data_AF-A0A152A243-F1
#
_entry.id   AF-A0A152A243-F1
#
_cell.length_a   1.000
_cell.length_b   1.000
_cell.length_c   1.000
_cell.angle_alpha   90.00
_cell.angle_beta   90.00
_cell.angle_gamma   90.00
#
_symmetry.space_group_name_H-M   'P 1'
#
loop_
_entity.id
_entity.type
_entity.pdbx_description
1 polymer ?
#
loop_
_entity_poly.entity_id
_entity_poly.type
_entity_poly.pdbx_seq_one_letter_code
_entity_poly.pdbx_strand_id
1 'polypeptide(L)'
;MKSDHQNGNHSTQNGGGGGGQQQHTKITPHFIDLRKDYDYTVLKRFYEELMVPNFPKEDELEPLDNWVEMFQENLSFSNSDTLSVDPLNLNQQGSTNNQSNRTDLNMLGSDIDFHIILALCPPDMKQNPQQSDIMGGVVFEFYPTINCGCITYLLVSSEYRGQGLAGTLLKEATERLMENGRIRGHLGGCNAIFLETNSSEKVSPEEDVMDPVKRHSIFHKLGIKLLDFDYIQPPLSKEAGKCKDLLLTCLVTPNIPKYTLGKEERYYLPSTLLKNFLRVFWDSCCSRLDQNQWELDIDYQRMMDQVNRRDRIPLLDLPWERPWTLVDLRDTFNSQPLIQKFYNNVLVPNFSGSDELEPLESWINMLPNTTSTNSQNKTQTEDFHLLVALRYPDQDNQGEEPIICGGLAFEYHKSVNCGLLTYLLVGGGPNNRAERMARALIQRAVDILEQNAVDCGHLAGCNAIFLETSYQNHSQNCGTIFEESSEIAEISYKQEFLEKMGWRKVDFHYLQPPLSYDKQPSKSLNLIVLITPRIPLERQNLDMVKSPSTSKNGVSRELHYLPNTLLINFISSFWKNTCARTGYWFEDDHDYRKMMDSLMRREKIPLLHMPWQRPFMFLDLAQNFHQDLFDQFYSSLPVSSDIEPKDKLQALLTRKNRVTSNEDLHILLSLAYRDDSLVPFIVGAVVFSYYLQSNCGLISSVFLDRHVVHDGVLSSSLPSNSNSMENVQISPGSSPSTSSSVSPILMSSSPSTNGGFLHGHSSISMYKGWDICKELLSESVEILNRNARAKTHISGPNAIFLENSISIIPNYHFKISNLNENINRYQNIFNHHIPPNNNNNNNNNNNNNNNKFIQLPYSFELQKQGWLLLDLEYYSPPRSSLGTTTTPNGKASLLSVLYSTQLPKLSFDSLHLIHGTSGSSSTSSSTDKSPLKLSISSTIPLSNSPNSNSVMLPHHNGLSTSYLPKDILRSFLVVYWLSIFHRNHLDHNLVTNDHTYLKMVDQIKSKEKILLLELNDSKL
;
A
#
# COMPACT_ATOMS: atom_id res chain seq x y z
N MET A 1 -8.28 10.38 -10.50
CA MET A 1 -9.07 9.83 -11.62
C MET A 1 -8.76 10.64 -12.87
N LYS A 2 -8.17 10.02 -13.89
CA LYS A 2 -8.12 10.59 -15.25
C LYS A 2 -9.50 10.35 -15.86
N SER A 3 -10.06 11.40 -16.44
CA SER A 3 -11.44 11.53 -16.87
C SER A 3 -11.83 10.54 -17.98
N ASP A 4 -12.87 9.75 -17.72
CA ASP A 4 -13.75 9.21 -18.76
C ASP A 4 -14.74 10.30 -19.16
N HIS A 5 -14.59 10.81 -20.38
CA HIS A 5 -15.65 11.53 -21.06
C HIS A 5 -16.58 10.49 -21.70
N GLN A 6 -17.67 10.15 -21.01
CA GLN A 6 -18.80 9.47 -21.64
C GLN A 6 -19.62 10.49 -22.44
N ASN A 7 -19.71 10.24 -23.74
CA ASN A 7 -20.56 10.94 -24.70
C ASN A 7 -22.04 10.68 -24.37
N GLY A 8 -22.71 11.68 -23.81
CA GLY A 8 -24.17 11.79 -23.87
C GLY A 8 -24.59 12.27 -25.26
N ASN A 9 -25.27 11.42 -26.02
CA ASN A 9 -25.90 11.75 -27.30
C ASN A 9 -27.03 12.77 -27.08
N HIS A 10 -26.70 14.06 -27.14
CA HIS A 10 -27.66 15.08 -27.54
C HIS A 10 -27.57 15.28 -29.05
N SER A 11 -28.70 15.11 -29.73
CA SER A 11 -28.88 15.38 -31.15
C SER A 11 -28.62 16.86 -31.45
N THR A 12 -27.37 17.22 -31.70
CA THR A 12 -27.01 18.52 -32.29
C THR A 12 -27.24 18.46 -33.80
N GLN A 13 -28.25 19.18 -34.26
CA GLN A 13 -28.34 19.60 -35.66
C GLN A 13 -27.06 20.37 -36.02
N ASN A 14 -26.35 19.88 -37.03
CA ASN A 14 -25.15 20.50 -37.59
C ASN A 14 -25.50 21.85 -38.25
N GLY A 15 -25.33 22.94 -37.51
CA GLY A 15 -25.14 24.29 -38.04
C GLY A 15 -23.68 24.70 -37.85
N GLY A 16 -22.89 24.70 -38.93
CA GLY A 16 -21.50 25.17 -38.90
C GLY A 16 -21.42 26.67 -38.69
N GLY A 17 -21.29 27.10 -37.43
CA GLY A 17 -20.95 28.47 -37.04
C GLY A 17 -19.61 28.48 -36.32
N GLY A 18 -18.63 29.23 -36.86
CA GLY A 18 -17.35 29.45 -36.20
C GLY A 18 -17.53 30.25 -34.90
N GLY A 19 -17.66 29.55 -33.78
CA GLY A 19 -17.73 30.16 -32.46
C GLY A 19 -16.36 30.69 -32.04
N GLY A 20 -16.16 31.99 -32.16
CA GLY A 20 -15.05 32.67 -31.50
C GLY A 20 -15.18 32.48 -29.99
N GLN A 21 -14.17 31.89 -29.34
CA GLN A 21 -14.07 31.86 -27.88
C GLN A 21 -14.04 33.30 -27.38
N GLN A 22 -15.17 33.79 -26.88
CA GLN A 22 -15.23 35.06 -26.17
C GLN A 22 -14.37 34.93 -24.91
N GLN A 23 -13.25 35.64 -24.88
CA GLN A 23 -12.44 35.78 -23.67
C GLN A 23 -13.26 36.58 -22.66
N HIS A 24 -13.87 35.90 -21.70
CA HIS A 24 -14.53 36.57 -20.58
C HIS A 24 -13.45 37.33 -19.77
N THR A 25 -13.59 38.65 -19.68
CA THR A 25 -12.78 39.49 -18.81
C THR A 25 -13.02 39.06 -17.36
N LYS A 26 -11.95 38.79 -16.62
CA LYS A 26 -12.05 38.39 -15.21
C LYS A 26 -12.54 39.58 -14.38
N ILE A 27 -13.80 39.53 -13.94
CA ILE A 27 -14.39 40.56 -13.07
C ILE A 27 -13.81 40.41 -11.66
N THR A 28 -13.36 41.52 -11.08
CA THR A 28 -12.94 41.56 -9.67
C THR A 28 -14.11 42.10 -8.84
N PRO A 29 -14.76 41.28 -8.00
CA PRO A 29 -15.93 41.70 -7.24
C PRO A 29 -15.58 42.70 -6.14
N HIS A 30 -16.53 43.56 -5.80
CA HIS A 30 -16.50 44.39 -4.60
C HIS A 30 -17.27 43.68 -3.47
N PHE A 31 -16.65 43.47 -2.31
CA PHE A 31 -17.27 42.75 -1.19
C PHE A 31 -17.86 43.71 -0.15
N ILE A 32 -19.10 43.45 0.26
CA ILE A 32 -19.79 44.15 1.35
C ILE A 32 -20.16 43.12 2.42
N ASP A 33 -19.92 43.42 3.70
CA ASP A 33 -20.38 42.62 4.84
C ASP A 33 -21.50 43.36 5.57
N LEU A 34 -22.73 42.87 5.42
CA LEU A 34 -23.93 43.53 5.96
C LEU A 34 -23.97 43.58 7.49
N ARG A 35 -23.10 42.83 8.20
CA ARG A 35 -22.93 43.01 9.64
C ARG A 35 -22.31 44.35 9.99
N LYS A 36 -21.36 44.81 9.17
CA LYS A 36 -20.65 46.09 9.38
C LYS A 36 -21.37 47.24 8.69
N ASP A 37 -21.89 46.98 7.51
CA ASP A 37 -22.49 47.97 6.61
C ASP A 37 -23.95 47.58 6.32
N TYR A 38 -24.79 47.51 7.37
CA TYR A 38 -26.17 47.07 7.24
C TYR A 38 -26.98 48.00 6.33
N ASP A 39 -27.57 47.44 5.27
CA ASP A 39 -28.51 48.10 4.37
C ASP A 39 -29.67 47.14 4.05
N TYR A 40 -30.85 47.46 4.57
CA TYR A 40 -32.06 46.67 4.37
C TYR A 40 -32.43 46.53 2.88
N THR A 41 -32.19 47.57 2.06
CA THR A 41 -32.49 47.54 0.63
C THR A 41 -31.60 46.52 -0.08
N VAL A 42 -30.30 46.50 0.27
CA VAL A 42 -29.35 45.54 -0.30
C VAL A 42 -29.65 44.12 0.17
N LEU A 43 -29.98 43.94 1.46
CA LEU A 43 -30.40 42.64 2.02
C LEU A 43 -31.64 42.09 1.31
N LYS A 44 -32.68 42.93 1.17
CA LYS A 44 -33.93 42.57 0.49
C LYS A 44 -33.68 42.17 -0.96
N ARG A 45 -32.86 42.93 -1.69
CA ARG A 45 -32.45 42.59 -3.06
C ARG A 45 -31.71 41.26 -3.12
N PHE A 46 -30.75 41.00 -2.23
CA PHE A 46 -30.07 39.70 -2.17
C PHE A 46 -31.07 38.55 -1.93
N TYR A 47 -32.03 38.74 -1.03
CA TYR A 47 -33.06 37.76 -0.74
C TYR A 47 -33.98 37.49 -1.95
N GLU A 48 -34.56 38.53 -2.53
CA GLU A 48 -35.52 38.42 -3.63
C GLU A 48 -34.86 38.03 -4.96
N GLU A 49 -33.69 38.60 -5.28
CA GLU A 49 -33.01 38.39 -6.56
C GLU A 49 -32.15 37.12 -6.60
N LEU A 50 -31.67 36.62 -5.44
CA LEU A 50 -30.74 35.49 -5.39
C LEU A 50 -31.16 34.34 -4.49
N MET A 51 -31.66 34.58 -3.26
CA MET A 51 -32.08 33.48 -2.37
C MET A 51 -33.31 32.74 -2.92
N VAL A 52 -34.43 33.46 -3.08
CA VAL A 52 -35.71 32.86 -3.50
C VAL A 52 -35.60 32.07 -4.81
N PRO A 53 -34.91 32.56 -5.86
CA PRO A 53 -34.77 31.79 -7.10
C PRO A 53 -33.90 30.53 -6.99
N ASN A 54 -33.03 30.42 -5.98
CA ASN A 54 -32.13 29.27 -5.80
C ASN A 54 -32.62 28.27 -4.74
N PHE A 55 -33.72 28.56 -4.03
CA PHE A 55 -34.35 27.66 -3.06
C PHE A 55 -35.87 27.69 -3.26
N PRO A 56 -36.40 26.96 -4.25
CA PRO A 56 -37.82 27.03 -4.60
C PRO A 56 -38.74 26.36 -3.57
N LYS A 57 -38.20 25.54 -2.65
CA LYS A 57 -38.96 24.96 -1.55
C LYS A 57 -38.91 25.93 -0.37
N GLU A 58 -40.08 26.39 0.07
CA GLU A 58 -40.19 27.33 1.19
C GLU A 58 -39.57 26.77 2.47
N ASP A 59 -39.63 25.46 2.69
CA ASP A 59 -39.03 24.79 3.87
C ASP A 59 -37.49 24.85 3.92
N GLU A 60 -36.83 25.14 2.79
CA GLU A 60 -35.37 25.31 2.71
C GLU A 60 -34.93 26.78 2.92
N LEU A 61 -35.88 27.72 2.93
CA LEU A 61 -35.64 29.15 3.09
C LEU A 61 -35.91 29.61 4.52
N GLU A 62 -34.93 30.25 5.14
CA GLU A 62 -35.18 31.02 6.34
C GLU A 62 -35.89 32.34 5.99
N PRO A 63 -37.02 32.68 6.63
CA PRO A 63 -37.75 33.91 6.35
C PRO A 63 -36.88 35.16 6.46
N LEU A 64 -37.04 36.12 5.53
CA LEU A 64 -36.31 37.39 5.55
C LEU A 64 -36.45 38.13 6.89
N ASP A 65 -37.62 38.05 7.53
CA ASP A 65 -37.88 38.70 8.82
C ASP A 65 -36.96 38.15 9.93
N ASN A 66 -36.63 36.86 9.91
CA ASN A 66 -35.70 36.26 10.86
C ASN A 66 -34.29 36.85 10.68
N TRP A 67 -33.84 37.06 9.43
CA TRP A 67 -32.54 37.68 9.17
C TRP A 67 -32.49 39.13 9.65
N VAL A 68 -33.59 39.87 9.47
CA VAL A 68 -33.71 41.25 9.96
C VAL A 68 -33.62 41.27 11.49
N GLU A 69 -34.29 40.36 12.17
CA GLU A 69 -34.23 40.20 13.64
C GLU A 69 -32.80 39.90 14.11
N MET A 70 -32.11 38.95 13.47
CA MET A 70 -30.71 38.60 13.81
C MET A 70 -29.73 39.79 13.67
N PHE A 71 -29.93 40.70 12.70
CA PHE A 71 -29.14 41.92 12.62
C PHE A 71 -29.51 42.95 13.71
N GLN A 72 -30.80 43.08 14.04
CA GLN A 72 -31.28 44.05 15.03
C GLN A 72 -30.86 43.67 16.47
N GLU A 73 -30.93 42.39 16.83
CA GLU A 73 -30.46 41.89 18.12
C GLU A 73 -28.99 42.24 18.33
N ASN A 74 -28.15 42.01 17.32
CA ASN A 74 -26.71 42.32 17.35
C ASN A 74 -26.42 43.83 17.51
N LEU A 75 -27.25 44.71 16.91
CA LEU A 75 -27.10 46.16 17.07
C LEU A 75 -27.47 46.65 18.48
N SER A 76 -28.43 46.00 19.13
CA SER A 76 -28.92 46.41 20.44
C SER A 76 -27.88 46.24 21.55
N PHE A 77 -27.03 45.21 21.49
CA PHE A 77 -25.96 44.97 22.46
C PHE A 77 -24.82 46.00 22.37
N SER A 78 -24.44 46.39 21.13
CA SER A 78 -23.30 47.29 20.89
C SER A 78 -23.44 48.68 21.52
N ASN A 79 -24.66 49.13 21.83
CA ASN A 79 -24.92 50.44 22.44
C ASN A 79 -24.92 50.43 23.98
N SER A 80 -24.83 49.27 24.63
CA SER A 80 -24.96 49.16 26.10
C SER A 80 -23.63 49.19 26.88
N ASP A 81 -22.49 49.06 26.21
CA ASP A 81 -21.17 48.82 26.84
C ASP A 81 -20.33 50.07 27.19
N THR A 82 -20.97 51.23 27.46
CA THR A 82 -20.24 52.41 27.99
C THR A 82 -20.33 52.60 29.51
N LEU A 83 -20.86 51.63 30.25
CA LEU A 83 -20.76 51.61 31.72
C LEU A 83 -19.55 50.77 32.15
N SER A 84 -18.46 51.48 32.45
CA SER A 84 -17.21 50.94 32.98
C SER A 84 -17.43 50.10 34.24
N VAL A 85 -17.42 48.78 34.12
CA VAL A 85 -17.32 47.87 35.27
C VAL A 85 -15.85 47.45 35.41
N ASP A 86 -15.24 47.88 36.51
CA ASP A 86 -13.85 47.61 36.89
C ASP A 86 -13.58 46.09 37.01
N PRO A 87 -12.67 45.48 36.22
CA PRO A 87 -12.50 44.04 36.16
C PRO A 87 -11.66 43.43 37.30
N LEU A 88 -11.47 44.14 38.42
CA LEU A 88 -10.51 43.76 39.48
C LEU A 88 -11.11 43.27 40.80
N ASN A 89 -12.41 42.96 40.90
CA ASN A 89 -13.03 42.61 42.19
C ASN A 89 -13.77 41.26 42.26
N LEU A 90 -13.29 40.23 41.55
CA LEU A 90 -13.73 38.84 41.74
C LEU A 90 -12.63 38.01 42.40
N ASN A 91 -12.45 38.16 43.72
CA ASN A 91 -11.74 37.18 44.55
C ASN A 91 -12.04 37.44 46.03
N GLN A 92 -13.25 37.08 46.48
CA GLN A 92 -13.54 36.64 47.85
C GLN A 92 -15.06 36.48 48.03
N GLN A 93 -15.55 35.23 47.97
CA GLN A 93 -16.40 34.66 49.01
C GLN A 93 -16.69 33.20 48.70
N GLY A 94 -16.36 32.35 49.67
CA GLY A 94 -16.54 30.91 49.59
C GLY A 94 -17.82 30.42 50.26
N SER A 95 -18.17 29.20 49.86
CA SER A 95 -18.81 28.14 50.63
C SER A 95 -20.34 28.06 50.72
N THR A 96 -20.79 26.83 50.41
CA THR A 96 -22.05 26.14 50.76
C THR A 96 -23.35 26.49 50.01
N ASN A 97 -23.65 25.76 48.92
CA ASN A 97 -24.73 24.75 48.89
C ASN A 97 -24.91 24.12 47.50
N ASN A 98 -25.12 22.80 47.51
CA ASN A 98 -24.93 21.89 46.38
C ASN A 98 -26.22 21.61 45.58
N GLN A 99 -26.99 22.63 45.18
CA GLN A 99 -28.28 22.38 44.49
C GLN A 99 -28.73 23.40 43.42
N SER A 100 -27.84 24.23 42.85
CA SER A 100 -28.24 25.28 41.87
C SER A 100 -27.34 25.41 40.63
N ASN A 101 -26.85 24.31 40.05
CA ASN A 101 -26.02 24.38 38.81
C ASN A 101 -26.82 24.45 37.50
N ARG A 102 -28.15 24.68 37.53
CA ARG A 102 -28.98 24.74 36.31
C ARG A 102 -29.39 26.15 35.88
N THR A 103 -29.14 27.19 36.69
CA THR A 103 -29.61 28.55 36.40
C THR A 103 -28.55 29.48 35.80
N ASP A 104 -27.26 29.18 35.93
CA ASP A 104 -26.19 30.08 35.42
C ASP A 104 -25.85 29.86 33.93
N LEU A 105 -26.32 28.76 33.31
CA LEU A 105 -26.17 28.54 31.87
C LEU A 105 -27.25 29.27 31.03
N ASN A 106 -28.37 29.67 31.64
CA ASN A 106 -29.47 30.35 30.93
C ASN A 106 -29.25 31.86 30.73
N MET A 107 -28.17 32.44 31.30
CA MET A 107 -27.77 33.85 31.05
C MET A 107 -26.70 34.00 29.97
N LEU A 108 -26.19 32.89 29.40
CA LEU A 108 -25.43 32.93 28.15
C LEU A 108 -26.42 33.03 26.99
N GLY A 109 -27.11 34.17 26.89
CA GLY A 109 -27.81 34.54 25.65
C GLY A 109 -26.83 34.33 24.50
N SER A 110 -27.25 33.56 23.49
CA SER A 110 -26.38 33.14 22.41
C SER A 110 -25.97 34.36 21.59
N ASP A 111 -24.84 34.97 21.95
CA ASP A 111 -24.14 36.01 21.19
C ASP A 111 -23.72 35.41 19.84
N ILE A 112 -24.66 35.24 18.91
CA ILE A 112 -24.36 34.66 17.60
C ILE A 112 -23.97 35.80 16.68
N ASP A 113 -22.75 35.72 16.17
CA ASP A 113 -22.26 36.69 15.24
C ASP A 113 -22.77 36.34 13.83
N PHE A 114 -23.92 36.90 13.43
CA PHE A 114 -24.52 36.73 12.10
C PHE A 114 -23.85 37.63 11.04
N HIS A 115 -23.55 37.07 9.86
CA HIS A 115 -22.94 37.77 8.74
C HIS A 115 -23.58 37.40 7.40
N ILE A 116 -23.64 38.38 6.50
CA ILE A 116 -23.93 38.18 5.08
C ILE A 116 -22.89 38.96 4.27
N ILE A 117 -22.05 38.24 3.52
CA ILE A 117 -21.07 38.84 2.61
C ILE A 117 -21.60 38.75 1.19
N LEU A 118 -21.68 39.89 0.51
CA LEU A 118 -22.12 40.00 -0.88
C LEU A 118 -20.96 40.34 -1.80
N ALA A 119 -20.90 39.68 -2.96
CA ALA A 119 -20.01 40.04 -4.05
C ALA A 119 -20.79 40.87 -5.09
N LEU A 120 -20.42 42.13 -5.24
CA LEU A 120 -21.03 43.06 -6.19
C LEU A 120 -20.17 43.26 -7.44
N CYS A 121 -20.82 43.26 -8.60
CA CYS A 121 -20.22 43.59 -9.88
C CYS A 121 -19.99 45.11 -9.96
N PRO A 122 -18.76 45.58 -10.24
CA PRO A 122 -18.51 46.99 -10.49
C PRO A 122 -19.43 47.55 -11.60
N PRO A 123 -19.99 48.76 -11.44
CA PRO A 123 -20.95 49.32 -12.40
C PRO A 123 -20.45 49.39 -13.84
N ASP A 124 -19.15 49.62 -14.02
CA ASP A 124 -18.44 49.68 -15.31
C ASP A 124 -18.24 48.32 -15.98
N MET A 125 -18.43 47.23 -15.23
CA MET A 125 -18.26 45.85 -15.68
C MET A 125 -19.59 45.12 -15.94
N LYS A 126 -20.74 45.76 -15.66
CA LYS A 126 -22.06 45.20 -16.00
C LYS A 126 -22.25 45.14 -17.52
N GLN A 127 -22.55 43.96 -18.04
CA GLN A 127 -22.80 43.78 -19.48
C GLN A 127 -24.19 44.30 -19.87
N ASN A 128 -25.17 44.20 -18.97
CA ASN A 128 -26.52 44.69 -19.15
C ASN A 128 -26.92 45.59 -17.96
N PRO A 129 -27.37 46.83 -18.18
CA PRO A 129 -27.86 47.70 -17.11
C PRO A 129 -29.02 47.13 -16.29
N GLN A 130 -29.80 46.19 -16.85
CA GLN A 130 -30.90 45.52 -16.15
C GLN A 130 -30.45 44.30 -15.33
N GLN A 131 -29.20 43.87 -15.48
CA GLN A 131 -28.62 42.76 -14.73
C GLN A 131 -28.38 43.19 -13.27
N SER A 132 -28.66 42.28 -12.33
CA SER A 132 -28.30 42.50 -10.92
C SER A 132 -26.79 42.74 -10.79
N ASP A 133 -26.38 43.66 -9.91
CA ASP A 133 -24.97 43.72 -9.48
C ASP A 133 -24.60 42.59 -8.55
N ILE A 134 -25.57 41.89 -7.94
CA ILE A 134 -25.28 40.86 -6.95
C ILE A 134 -24.80 39.60 -7.67
N MET A 135 -23.49 39.41 -7.72
CA MET A 135 -22.85 38.27 -8.38
C MET A 135 -23.01 36.98 -7.57
N GLY A 136 -23.05 37.12 -6.24
CA GLY A 136 -23.16 36.01 -5.30
C GLY A 136 -23.15 36.50 -3.86
N GLY A 137 -23.39 35.58 -2.92
CA GLY A 137 -23.35 35.88 -1.50
C GLY A 137 -23.07 34.64 -0.65
N VAL A 138 -22.63 34.88 0.58
CA VAL A 138 -22.41 33.86 1.60
C VAL A 138 -22.98 34.32 2.94
N VAL A 139 -23.80 33.47 3.55
CA VAL A 139 -24.45 33.68 4.85
C VAL A 139 -23.82 32.73 5.84
N PHE A 140 -23.40 33.25 7.00
CA PHE A 140 -22.76 32.44 8.02
C PHE A 140 -22.92 33.01 9.42
N GLU A 141 -22.88 32.13 10.40
CA GLU A 141 -22.87 32.45 11.82
C GLU A 141 -21.52 32.11 12.44
N PHE A 142 -21.12 32.89 13.45
CA PHE A 142 -20.05 32.52 14.36
C PHE A 142 -20.60 32.35 15.78
N TYR A 143 -20.24 31.23 16.42
CA TYR A 143 -20.66 30.79 17.74
C TYR A 143 -19.51 30.96 18.73
N PRO A 144 -19.48 32.06 19.51
CA PRO A 144 -18.35 32.43 20.38
C PRO A 144 -18.06 31.43 21.48
N THR A 145 -19.12 30.87 22.08
CA THR A 145 -19.01 29.96 23.23
C THR A 145 -18.21 28.69 22.90
N ILE A 146 -18.20 28.29 21.63
CA ILE A 146 -17.50 27.10 21.12
C ILE A 146 -16.41 27.44 20.09
N ASN A 147 -16.26 28.73 19.74
CA ASN A 147 -15.36 29.24 18.72
C ASN A 147 -15.48 28.51 17.37
N CYS A 148 -16.70 28.34 16.88
CA CYS A 148 -16.99 27.67 15.61
C CYS A 148 -17.78 28.58 14.66
N GLY A 149 -17.70 28.33 13.37
CA GLY A 149 -18.56 28.97 12.36
C GLY A 149 -19.46 27.95 11.68
N CYS A 150 -20.62 28.39 11.19
CA CYS A 150 -21.48 27.62 10.30
C CYS A 150 -21.80 28.46 9.07
N ILE A 151 -21.60 27.92 7.87
CA ILE A 151 -21.99 28.57 6.62
C ILE A 151 -23.27 27.91 6.17
N THR A 152 -24.36 28.67 6.28
CA THR A 152 -25.73 28.21 6.00
C THR A 152 -26.04 28.31 4.51
N TYR A 153 -25.59 29.39 3.85
CA TYR A 153 -25.85 29.60 2.43
C TYR A 153 -24.59 30.07 1.67
N LEU A 154 -24.32 29.46 0.51
CA LEU A 154 -23.27 29.88 -0.43
C LEU A 154 -23.82 29.87 -1.85
N LEU A 155 -23.98 31.05 -2.44
CA LEU A 155 -24.72 31.25 -3.69
C LEU A 155 -23.93 32.05 -4.70
N VAL A 156 -24.10 31.67 -5.96
CA VAL A 156 -23.56 32.41 -7.11
C VAL A 156 -24.66 32.50 -8.15
N SER A 157 -24.96 33.74 -8.58
CA SER A 157 -25.90 34.02 -9.65
C SER A 157 -25.49 33.23 -10.90
N SER A 158 -26.48 32.67 -11.61
CA SER A 158 -26.28 31.80 -12.77
C SER A 158 -25.40 32.46 -13.85
N GLU A 159 -25.49 33.79 -14.00
CA GLU A 159 -24.74 34.61 -14.95
C GLU A 159 -23.24 34.68 -14.62
N TYR A 160 -22.86 34.44 -13.36
CA TYR A 160 -21.49 34.55 -12.86
C TYR A 160 -20.87 33.20 -12.45
N ARG A 161 -21.58 32.07 -12.66
CA ARG A 161 -21.07 30.73 -12.38
C ARG A 161 -19.86 30.38 -13.26
N GLY A 162 -18.99 29.50 -12.76
CA GLY A 162 -17.77 29.08 -13.46
C GLY A 162 -16.60 30.06 -13.39
N GLN A 163 -16.77 31.25 -12.80
CA GLN A 163 -15.70 32.26 -12.66
C GLN A 163 -14.88 32.11 -11.36
N GLY A 164 -15.10 31.04 -10.59
CA GLY A 164 -14.42 30.81 -9.31
C GLY A 164 -14.98 31.62 -8.12
N LEU A 165 -16.10 32.33 -8.31
CA LEU A 165 -16.66 33.24 -7.30
C LEU A 165 -17.01 32.56 -5.97
N ALA A 166 -17.53 31.33 -6.01
CA ALA A 166 -17.84 30.56 -4.80
C ALA A 166 -16.59 30.35 -3.91
N GLY A 167 -15.43 30.09 -4.52
CA GLY A 167 -14.17 29.95 -3.79
C GLY A 167 -13.70 31.27 -3.19
N THR A 168 -13.92 32.39 -3.89
CA THR A 168 -13.61 33.73 -3.34
C THR A 168 -14.53 34.08 -2.17
N LEU A 169 -15.84 33.87 -2.29
CA LEU A 169 -16.81 34.09 -1.21
C LEU A 169 -16.50 33.23 0.02
N LEU A 170 -16.19 31.95 -0.18
CA LEU A 170 -15.82 31.05 0.91
C LEU A 170 -14.53 31.50 1.60
N LYS A 171 -13.56 32.02 0.84
CA LYS A 171 -12.33 32.59 1.39
C LYS A 171 -12.62 33.82 2.26
N GLU A 172 -13.44 34.75 1.79
CA GLU A 172 -13.84 35.94 2.54
C GLU A 172 -14.58 35.57 3.83
N ALA A 173 -15.55 34.63 3.77
CA ALA A 173 -16.24 34.12 4.95
C ALA A 173 -15.26 33.48 5.95
N THR A 174 -14.32 32.66 5.45
CA THR A 174 -13.28 32.05 6.29
C THR A 174 -12.41 33.11 6.98
N GLU A 175 -11.99 34.15 6.27
CA GLU A 175 -11.19 35.24 6.83
C GLU A 175 -11.95 35.98 7.96
N ARG A 176 -13.25 36.24 7.78
CA ARG A 176 -14.10 36.86 8.83
C ARG A 176 -14.32 35.94 10.03
N LEU A 177 -14.63 34.67 9.81
CA LEU A 177 -14.78 33.68 10.88
C LEU A 177 -13.49 33.55 11.71
N MET A 178 -12.34 33.51 11.04
CA MET A 178 -11.04 33.46 11.72
C MET A 178 -10.76 34.74 12.52
N GLU A 179 -11.15 35.90 11.99
CA GLU A 179 -11.02 37.17 12.69
C GLU A 179 -11.93 37.28 13.91
N ASN A 180 -13.19 36.85 13.82
CA ASN A 180 -14.10 36.81 14.96
C ASN A 180 -13.53 35.97 16.12
N GLY A 181 -12.95 34.80 15.80
CA GLY A 181 -12.23 33.98 16.78
C GLY A 181 -11.08 34.75 17.46
N ARG A 182 -10.26 35.47 16.68
CA ARG A 182 -9.14 36.27 17.23
C ARG A 182 -9.60 37.41 18.11
N ILE A 183 -10.62 38.15 17.69
CA ILE A 183 -11.20 39.27 18.47
C ILE A 183 -11.70 38.76 19.83
N ARG A 184 -12.23 37.54 19.89
CA ARG A 184 -12.68 36.89 21.14
C ARG A 184 -11.58 36.12 21.89
N GLY A 185 -10.31 36.35 21.55
CA GLY A 185 -9.15 35.82 22.29
C GLY A 185 -8.63 34.46 21.81
N HIS A 186 -9.22 33.86 20.77
CA HIS A 186 -8.73 32.63 20.17
C HIS A 186 -7.63 32.93 19.14
N LEU A 187 -6.36 32.91 19.57
CA LEU A 187 -5.20 33.29 18.74
C LEU A 187 -5.11 32.51 17.42
N GLY A 188 -5.54 31.24 17.40
CA GLY A 188 -5.60 30.41 16.19
C GLY A 188 -6.71 30.79 15.21
N GLY A 189 -7.64 31.65 15.61
CA GLY A 189 -8.90 31.91 14.88
C GLY A 189 -9.98 30.88 15.21
N CYS A 190 -10.93 30.71 14.31
CA CYS A 190 -12.06 29.79 14.44
C CYS A 190 -11.60 28.32 14.44
N ASN A 191 -12.12 27.51 15.38
CA ASN A 191 -11.71 26.11 15.55
C ASN A 191 -12.19 25.22 14.40
N ALA A 192 -13.43 25.40 13.95
CA ALA A 192 -14.04 24.63 12.87
C ALA A 192 -15.11 25.45 12.15
N ILE A 193 -15.27 25.21 10.84
CA ILE A 193 -16.26 25.87 9.99
C ILE A 193 -17.12 24.78 9.35
N PHE A 194 -18.38 24.70 9.78
CA PHE A 194 -19.36 23.71 9.34
C PHE A 194 -20.17 24.21 8.16
N LEU A 195 -20.65 23.29 7.33
CA LEU A 195 -21.60 23.57 6.26
C LEU A 195 -22.56 22.40 6.09
N GLU A 196 -23.78 22.68 5.70
CA GLU A 196 -24.78 21.66 5.37
C GLU A 196 -24.88 21.47 3.85
N THR A 197 -25.19 20.26 3.40
CA THR A 197 -25.44 19.98 1.98
C THR A 197 -26.38 18.81 1.80
N ASN A 198 -27.22 18.83 0.78
CA ASN A 198 -28.12 17.70 0.45
C ASN A 198 -27.33 16.42 0.20
N SER A 199 -27.84 15.30 0.71
CA SER A 199 -27.34 13.97 0.43
C SER A 199 -27.71 13.57 -0.99
N SER A 200 -26.72 13.14 -1.78
CA SER A 200 -26.95 12.58 -3.11
C SER A 200 -27.65 11.23 -3.09
N GLU A 201 -27.76 10.58 -1.92
CA GLU A 201 -28.50 9.33 -1.75
C GLU A 201 -29.99 9.58 -1.49
N LYS A 202 -30.34 10.74 -0.92
CA LYS A 202 -31.70 11.05 -0.44
C LYS A 202 -32.44 12.05 -1.32
N VAL A 203 -31.72 12.94 -1.98
CA VAL A 203 -32.28 13.99 -2.83
C VAL A 203 -31.91 13.73 -4.28
N SER A 204 -32.93 13.62 -5.15
CA SER A 204 -32.69 13.40 -6.58
C SER A 204 -32.21 14.69 -7.25
N PRO A 205 -31.49 14.62 -8.39
CA PRO A 205 -31.06 15.81 -9.13
C PRO A 205 -32.20 16.74 -9.57
N GLU A 206 -33.42 16.22 -9.71
CA GLU A 206 -34.62 16.98 -10.10
C GLU A 206 -35.26 17.73 -8.92
N GLU A 207 -35.00 17.29 -7.70
CA GLU A 207 -35.52 17.87 -6.45
C GLU A 207 -34.63 19.00 -5.90
N ASP A 208 -33.49 19.25 -6.55
CA ASP A 208 -32.48 20.22 -6.15
C ASP A 208 -32.14 21.19 -7.31
N VAL A 209 -31.78 22.43 -7.00
CA VAL A 209 -31.31 23.43 -7.98
C VAL A 209 -29.96 23.05 -8.59
N MET A 210 -29.19 22.22 -7.89
CA MET A 210 -27.96 21.62 -8.38
C MET A 210 -27.91 20.16 -7.96
N ASP A 211 -27.65 19.28 -8.92
CA ASP A 211 -27.29 17.88 -8.69
C ASP A 211 -26.33 17.74 -7.48
N PRO A 212 -26.76 17.09 -6.38
CA PRO A 212 -25.97 17.00 -5.16
C PRO A 212 -24.57 16.42 -5.39
N VAL A 213 -24.40 15.46 -6.31
CA VAL A 213 -23.08 14.86 -6.62
C VAL A 213 -22.13 15.91 -7.21
N LYS A 214 -22.65 16.79 -8.07
CA LYS A 214 -21.88 17.92 -8.61
C LYS A 214 -21.55 18.93 -7.52
N ARG A 215 -22.49 19.22 -6.62
CA ARG A 215 -22.27 20.11 -5.47
C ARG A 215 -21.18 19.57 -4.55
N HIS A 216 -21.22 18.29 -4.18
CA HIS A 216 -20.18 17.63 -3.37
C HIS A 216 -18.82 17.73 -4.04
N SER A 217 -18.76 17.50 -5.36
CA SER A 217 -17.53 17.64 -6.16
C SER A 217 -16.94 19.05 -6.15
N ILE A 218 -17.79 20.08 -6.12
CA ILE A 218 -17.37 21.48 -5.99
C ILE A 218 -16.87 21.74 -4.57
N PHE A 219 -17.64 21.38 -3.55
CA PHE A 219 -17.29 21.60 -2.14
C PHE A 219 -15.98 20.91 -1.77
N HIS A 220 -15.77 19.68 -2.23
CA HIS A 220 -14.52 18.97 -2.01
C HIS A 220 -13.29 19.69 -2.59
N LYS A 221 -13.41 20.25 -3.80
CA LYS A 221 -12.34 21.07 -4.41
C LYS A 221 -12.08 22.35 -3.64
N LEU A 222 -13.08 22.86 -2.92
CA LEU A 222 -12.96 24.01 -2.02
C LEU A 222 -12.38 23.65 -0.65
N GLY A 223 -12.01 22.38 -0.42
CA GLY A 223 -11.42 21.91 0.84
C GLY A 223 -12.43 21.45 1.88
N ILE A 224 -13.71 21.31 1.52
CA ILE A 224 -14.75 20.80 2.40
C ILE A 224 -14.73 19.27 2.41
N LYS A 225 -15.04 18.65 3.55
CA LYS A 225 -15.09 17.20 3.75
C LYS A 225 -16.31 16.80 4.58
N LEU A 226 -16.82 15.59 4.41
CA LEU A 226 -18.00 15.07 5.12
C LEU A 226 -17.64 14.61 6.54
N LEU A 227 -18.44 14.93 7.55
CA LEU A 227 -18.22 14.41 8.91
C LEU A 227 -18.78 13.00 9.09
N ASP A 228 -18.09 12.16 9.88
CA ASP A 228 -18.37 10.72 10.08
C ASP A 228 -19.47 10.30 11.08
N PHE A 229 -20.69 10.78 10.86
CA PHE A 229 -21.92 10.38 11.56
C PHE A 229 -23.21 10.67 10.74
N ASP A 230 -24.35 10.08 11.12
CA ASP A 230 -25.65 10.42 10.52
C ASP A 230 -26.13 11.76 11.06
N TYR A 231 -26.12 12.80 10.22
CA TYR A 231 -26.57 14.13 10.60
C TYR A 231 -28.08 14.29 10.43
N ILE A 232 -28.71 14.98 11.38
CA ILE A 232 -30.13 15.35 11.35
C ILE A 232 -30.19 16.82 11.81
N GLN A 233 -30.78 17.65 10.95
CA GLN A 233 -30.97 19.07 11.26
C GLN A 233 -32.18 19.23 12.19
N PRO A 234 -32.10 20.09 13.23
CA PRO A 234 -33.26 20.44 14.04
C PRO A 234 -34.33 21.14 13.19
N PRO A 235 -35.60 21.17 13.63
CA PRO A 235 -36.63 21.95 12.94
C PRO A 235 -36.28 23.44 12.94
N LEU A 236 -36.53 24.12 11.82
CA LEU A 236 -36.26 25.55 11.64
C LEU A 236 -37.50 26.44 11.82
N SER A 237 -38.70 25.87 11.75
CA SER A 237 -39.97 26.56 11.98
C SER A 237 -40.93 25.66 12.77
N LYS A 238 -42.08 26.20 13.19
CA LYS A 238 -43.09 25.41 13.94
C LYS A 238 -43.81 24.42 13.03
N GLU A 239 -43.84 24.72 11.74
CA GLU A 239 -44.50 23.95 10.69
C GLU A 239 -43.56 22.90 10.06
N ALA A 240 -42.25 23.19 10.01
CA ALA A 240 -41.26 22.29 9.44
C ALA A 240 -40.83 21.19 10.42
N GLY A 241 -40.73 19.97 9.91
CA GLY A 241 -40.13 18.84 10.64
C GLY A 241 -38.60 18.92 10.68
N LYS A 242 -37.99 17.93 11.33
CA LYS A 242 -36.53 17.69 11.25
C LYS A 242 -36.14 17.31 9.83
N CYS A 243 -35.03 17.85 9.31
CA CYS A 243 -34.51 17.46 8.00
C CYS A 243 -33.49 16.31 8.13
N LYS A 244 -33.81 15.16 7.54
CA LYS A 244 -32.93 13.97 7.51
C LYS A 244 -32.13 13.86 6.20
N ASP A 245 -32.33 14.79 5.26
CA ASP A 245 -31.76 14.71 3.91
C ASP A 245 -30.41 15.40 3.77
N LEU A 246 -29.96 16.08 4.84
CA LEU A 246 -28.72 16.83 4.86
C LEU A 246 -27.53 16.01 5.39
N LEU A 247 -26.36 16.43 4.95
CA LEU A 247 -25.06 16.00 5.41
C LEU A 247 -24.37 17.19 6.10
N LEU A 248 -23.77 16.95 7.27
CA LEU A 248 -22.89 17.94 7.90
C LEU A 248 -21.46 17.77 7.40
N THR A 249 -20.87 18.86 6.92
CA THR A 249 -19.52 18.90 6.37
C THR A 249 -18.67 19.92 7.14
N CYS A 250 -17.36 19.84 6.98
CA CYS A 250 -16.40 20.75 7.61
C CYS A 250 -15.38 21.23 6.58
N LEU A 251 -15.10 22.53 6.56
CA LEU A 251 -13.99 23.10 5.80
C LEU A 251 -12.66 22.76 6.46
N VAL A 252 -11.72 22.21 5.68
CA VAL A 252 -10.37 21.91 6.16
C VAL A 252 -9.56 23.20 6.24
N THR A 253 -9.31 23.67 7.47
CA THR A 253 -8.46 24.82 7.79
C THR A 253 -7.17 24.35 8.49
N PRO A 254 -6.17 25.22 8.68
CA PRO A 254 -4.97 24.89 9.47
C PRO A 254 -5.25 24.46 10.92
N ASN A 255 -6.43 24.80 11.46
CA ASN A 255 -6.83 24.43 12.82
C ASN A 255 -7.44 23.02 12.92
N ILE A 256 -7.80 22.41 11.78
CA ILE A 256 -8.35 21.06 11.77
C ILE A 256 -7.19 20.05 11.95
N PRO A 257 -7.21 19.23 13.00
CA PRO A 257 -6.15 18.29 13.24
C PRO A 257 -6.14 17.19 12.17
N LYS A 258 -4.94 16.67 11.90
CA LYS A 258 -4.71 15.55 10.99
C LYS A 258 -3.80 14.50 11.61
N TYR A 259 -3.95 13.26 11.17
CA TYR A 259 -3.03 12.16 11.46
C TYR A 259 -2.65 11.44 10.16
N THR A 260 -1.59 10.65 10.20
CA THR A 260 -1.12 9.87 9.06
C THR A 260 -1.40 8.40 9.31
N LEU A 261 -2.18 7.75 8.43
CA LEU A 261 -2.32 6.30 8.40
C LEU A 261 -1.64 5.76 7.14
N GLY A 262 -0.56 5.00 7.32
CA GLY A 262 0.27 4.56 6.21
C GLY A 262 0.85 5.74 5.43
N LYS A 263 0.39 5.94 4.19
CA LYS A 263 0.80 7.06 3.32
C LYS A 263 -0.24 8.18 3.21
N GLU A 264 -1.40 8.03 3.82
CA GLU A 264 -2.52 8.96 3.68
C GLU A 264 -2.59 9.91 4.88
N GLU A 265 -2.68 11.22 4.61
CA GLU A 265 -3.07 12.21 5.63
C GLU A 265 -4.60 12.23 5.75
N ARG A 266 -5.09 12.17 6.99
CA ARG A 266 -6.51 12.14 7.30
C ARG A 266 -6.84 13.21 8.31
N TYR A 267 -7.87 14.00 8.02
CA TYR A 267 -8.38 15.03 8.90
C TYR A 267 -9.46 14.45 9.82
N TYR A 268 -9.56 14.97 11.03
CA TYR A 268 -10.63 14.61 11.96
C TYR A 268 -11.08 15.83 12.78
N LEU A 269 -12.28 15.77 13.35
CA LEU A 269 -12.71 16.67 14.42
C LEU A 269 -12.64 15.96 15.77
N PRO A 270 -12.18 16.62 16.84
CA PRO A 270 -12.42 16.15 18.20
C PRO A 270 -13.93 16.02 18.44
N SER A 271 -14.37 14.89 18.99
CA SER A 271 -15.80 14.66 19.21
C SER A 271 -16.40 15.63 20.21
N THR A 272 -15.61 16.08 21.20
CA THR A 272 -16.01 17.13 22.15
C THR A 272 -16.37 18.44 21.44
N LEU A 273 -15.60 18.83 20.42
CA LEU A 273 -15.87 20.04 19.63
C LEU A 273 -17.18 19.88 18.84
N LEU A 274 -17.37 18.73 18.17
CA LEU A 274 -18.60 18.46 17.41
C LEU A 274 -19.83 18.36 18.32
N LYS A 275 -19.73 17.70 19.49
CA LYS A 275 -20.82 17.63 20.48
C LYS A 275 -21.25 19.02 20.92
N ASN A 276 -20.28 19.86 21.27
CA ASN A 276 -20.57 21.23 21.70
C ASN A 276 -21.21 22.06 20.59
N PHE A 277 -20.74 21.90 19.35
CA PHE A 277 -21.38 22.52 18.18
C PHE A 277 -22.83 22.06 18.01
N LEU A 278 -23.07 20.75 17.92
CA LEU A 278 -24.41 20.20 17.75
C LEU A 278 -25.36 20.62 18.87
N ARG A 279 -24.86 20.65 20.11
CA ARG A 279 -25.61 21.13 21.28
C ARG A 279 -26.05 22.59 21.12
N VAL A 280 -25.10 23.48 20.83
CA VAL A 280 -25.38 24.93 20.67
C VAL A 280 -26.27 25.19 19.45
N PHE A 281 -26.04 24.47 18.35
CA PHE A 281 -26.83 24.61 17.13
C PHE A 281 -28.28 24.16 17.35
N TRP A 282 -28.49 22.99 17.95
CA TRP A 282 -29.83 22.50 18.29
C TRP A 282 -30.54 23.42 19.28
N ASP A 283 -29.85 23.87 20.32
CA ASP A 283 -30.41 24.79 21.30
C ASP A 283 -30.84 26.12 20.65
N SER A 284 -30.01 26.66 19.75
CA SER A 284 -30.32 27.90 19.00
C SER A 284 -31.53 27.74 18.09
N CYS A 285 -31.70 26.60 17.43
CA CYS A 285 -32.88 26.36 16.58
C CYS A 285 -34.14 26.08 17.43
N CYS A 286 -34.06 25.17 18.40
CA CYS A 286 -35.22 24.75 19.19
C CYS A 286 -35.72 25.82 20.16
N SER A 287 -34.83 26.68 20.69
CA SER A 287 -35.23 27.79 21.57
C SER A 287 -36.10 28.81 20.86
N ARG A 288 -35.86 29.08 19.56
CA ARG A 288 -36.70 29.93 18.72
C ARG A 288 -38.11 29.36 18.50
N LEU A 289 -38.27 28.06 18.73
CA LEU A 289 -39.53 27.32 18.53
C LEU A 289 -40.25 26.97 19.84
N ASP A 290 -39.76 27.47 20.99
CA ASP A 290 -40.26 27.14 22.33
C ASP A 290 -40.14 25.63 22.69
N GLN A 291 -39.21 24.90 22.06
CA GLN A 291 -39.02 23.45 22.25
C GLN A 291 -37.94 23.12 23.28
N ASN A 292 -38.23 23.30 24.57
CA ASN A 292 -37.24 23.19 25.66
C ASN A 292 -36.78 21.75 26.02
N GLN A 293 -37.31 20.71 25.36
CA GLN A 293 -36.98 19.30 25.63
C GLN A 293 -36.24 18.62 24.47
N TRP A 294 -35.59 19.40 23.61
CA TRP A 294 -34.85 18.91 22.46
C TRP A 294 -33.73 17.91 22.83
N GLU A 295 -33.14 18.03 24.03
CA GLU A 295 -32.15 17.06 24.52
C GLU A 295 -32.74 15.64 24.66
N LEU A 296 -34.06 15.48 24.81
CA LEU A 296 -34.73 14.17 24.90
C LEU A 296 -35.19 13.63 23.54
N ASP A 297 -35.00 14.40 22.46
CA ASP A 297 -35.38 13.97 21.12
C ASP A 297 -34.56 12.74 20.69
N ILE A 298 -35.24 11.75 20.11
CA ILE A 298 -34.63 10.47 19.74
C ILE A 298 -33.55 10.61 18.67
N ASP A 299 -33.72 11.55 17.72
CA ASP A 299 -32.78 11.79 16.64
C ASP A 299 -31.54 12.52 17.17
N TYR A 300 -31.73 13.51 18.06
CA TYR A 300 -30.62 14.14 18.77
C TYR A 300 -29.83 13.13 19.60
N GLN A 301 -30.50 12.30 20.39
CA GLN A 301 -29.86 11.26 21.20
C GLN A 301 -29.11 10.25 20.32
N ARG A 302 -29.67 9.86 19.18
CA ARG A 302 -29.01 8.98 18.21
C ARG A 302 -27.74 9.61 17.62
N MET A 303 -27.76 10.90 17.26
CA MET A 303 -26.57 11.60 16.82
C MET A 303 -25.51 11.67 17.93
N MET A 304 -25.92 12.04 19.14
CA MET A 304 -25.02 12.13 20.27
C MET A 304 -24.40 10.78 20.62
N ASP A 305 -25.15 9.69 20.58
CA ASP A 305 -24.64 8.33 20.77
C ASP A 305 -23.56 7.98 19.73
N GLN A 306 -23.78 8.28 18.44
CA GLN A 306 -22.76 8.09 17.40
C GLN A 306 -21.48 8.90 17.66
N VAL A 307 -21.62 10.17 18.04
CA VAL A 307 -20.48 11.07 18.33
C VAL A 307 -19.80 10.70 19.65
N ASN A 308 -20.54 10.18 20.63
CA ASN A 308 -20.02 9.78 21.94
C ASN A 308 -19.14 8.53 21.88
N ARG A 309 -19.39 7.63 20.92
CA ARG A 309 -18.62 6.39 20.74
C ARG A 309 -17.21 6.61 20.20
N ARG A 310 -16.83 7.84 19.85
CA ARG A 310 -15.54 8.14 19.21
C ARG A 310 -14.96 9.41 19.81
N ASP A 311 -13.65 9.46 20.01
CA ASP A 311 -12.97 10.70 20.39
C ASP A 311 -12.64 11.57 19.17
N ARG A 312 -12.57 10.95 18.00
CA ARG A 312 -12.22 11.58 16.73
C ARG A 312 -13.28 11.22 15.69
N ILE A 313 -13.81 12.24 15.04
CA ILE A 313 -14.79 12.11 13.96
C ILE A 313 -14.06 12.34 12.63
N PRO A 314 -13.84 11.28 11.83
CA PRO A 314 -13.18 11.42 10.53
C PRO A 314 -13.86 12.44 9.61
N LEU A 315 -13.05 13.17 8.84
CA LEU A 315 -13.49 13.97 7.70
C LEU A 315 -13.29 13.16 6.43
N LEU A 316 -14.37 12.66 5.84
CA LEU A 316 -14.35 11.80 4.67
C LEU A 316 -14.12 12.56 3.37
N ASP A 317 -13.35 11.93 2.49
CA ASP A 317 -13.17 12.31 1.11
C ASP A 317 -14.38 11.88 0.25
N LEU A 318 -14.44 12.29 -1.02
CA LEU A 318 -15.48 11.87 -1.94
C LEU A 318 -15.39 10.36 -2.25
N PRO A 319 -16.53 9.75 -2.64
CA PRO A 319 -17.87 10.32 -2.65
C PRO A 319 -18.49 10.35 -1.24
N TRP A 320 -19.39 11.31 -1.01
CA TRP A 320 -20.07 11.52 0.26
C TRP A 320 -21.34 10.66 0.41
N GLU A 321 -21.20 9.41 0.00
CA GLU A 321 -22.22 8.37 0.12
C GLU A 321 -22.00 7.63 1.44
N ARG A 322 -23.06 7.50 2.24
CA ARG A 322 -22.98 7.04 3.63
C ARG A 322 -24.07 6.05 4.00
N PRO A 323 -24.13 4.88 3.33
CA PRO A 323 -25.25 3.97 3.56
C PRO A 323 -25.02 3.06 4.77
N TRP A 324 -24.08 3.38 5.68
CA TRP A 324 -23.87 2.59 6.91
C TRP A 324 -23.27 3.39 8.09
N THR A 325 -23.64 2.95 9.29
CA THR A 325 -23.05 3.33 10.59
C THR A 325 -22.16 2.20 11.10
N LEU A 326 -20.96 2.50 11.60
CA LEU A 326 -20.09 1.49 12.23
C LEU A 326 -20.36 1.39 13.72
N VAL A 327 -20.61 0.17 14.22
CA VAL A 327 -20.91 -0.12 15.62
C VAL A 327 -19.99 -1.23 16.13
N ASP A 328 -19.30 -0.98 17.25
CA ASP A 328 -18.55 -2.01 17.96
C ASP A 328 -19.47 -2.72 18.96
N LEU A 329 -19.65 -4.02 18.74
CA LEU A 329 -20.56 -4.86 19.52
C LEU A 329 -20.00 -5.25 20.88
N ARG A 330 -18.72 -4.97 21.16
CA ARG A 330 -18.11 -5.14 22.49
C ARG A 330 -18.70 -4.18 23.52
N ASP A 331 -18.87 -2.91 23.14
CA ASP A 331 -19.28 -1.83 24.05
C ASP A 331 -20.80 -1.59 24.04
N THR A 332 -21.55 -2.34 23.22
CA THR A 332 -22.99 -2.14 23.05
C THR A 332 -23.78 -3.07 23.98
N PHE A 333 -24.72 -2.51 24.76
CA PHE A 333 -25.65 -3.29 25.57
C PHE A 333 -26.54 -4.17 24.68
N ASN A 334 -26.72 -5.45 25.03
CA ASN A 334 -27.56 -6.42 24.33
C ASN A 334 -27.11 -6.73 22.88
N SER A 335 -25.80 -6.85 22.64
CA SER A 335 -25.24 -7.12 21.31
C SER A 335 -25.37 -8.58 20.83
N GLN A 336 -25.72 -9.53 21.72
CA GLN A 336 -25.80 -10.96 21.39
C GLN A 336 -26.66 -11.30 20.16
N PRO A 337 -27.89 -10.77 20.01
CA PRO A 337 -28.71 -11.05 18.82
C PRO A 337 -28.02 -10.60 17.52
N LEU A 338 -27.33 -9.46 17.55
CA LEU A 338 -26.66 -8.92 16.38
C LEU A 338 -25.37 -9.70 16.04
N ILE A 339 -24.65 -10.18 17.05
CA ILE A 339 -23.51 -11.11 16.87
C ILE A 339 -23.98 -12.41 16.23
N GLN A 340 -25.06 -13.01 16.75
CA GLN A 340 -25.62 -14.24 16.19
C GLN A 340 -26.11 -14.04 14.75
N LYS A 341 -26.76 -12.90 14.47
CA LYS A 341 -27.19 -12.51 13.12
C LYS A 341 -26.00 -12.34 12.18
N PHE A 342 -24.95 -11.65 12.61
CA PHE A 342 -23.71 -11.49 11.84
C PHE A 342 -23.09 -12.87 11.55
N TYR A 343 -22.91 -13.69 12.58
CA TYR A 343 -22.27 -15.00 12.46
C TYR A 343 -23.02 -15.91 11.48
N ASN A 344 -24.33 -16.10 11.68
CA ASN A 344 -25.12 -17.04 10.89
C ASN A 344 -25.40 -16.55 9.47
N ASN A 345 -25.64 -15.25 9.29
CA ASN A 345 -26.13 -14.72 8.01
C ASN A 345 -25.03 -14.08 7.16
N VAL A 346 -23.87 -13.76 7.75
CA VAL A 346 -22.80 -13.04 7.06
C VAL A 346 -21.50 -13.83 7.08
N LEU A 347 -21.05 -14.29 8.25
CA LEU A 347 -19.78 -15.01 8.38
C LEU A 347 -19.86 -16.43 7.78
N VAL A 348 -20.75 -17.28 8.29
CA VAL A 348 -20.86 -18.69 7.86
C VAL A 348 -21.07 -18.86 6.35
N PRO A 349 -21.93 -18.09 5.67
CA PRO A 349 -22.12 -18.23 4.22
C PRO A 349 -20.87 -17.89 3.38
N ASN A 350 -19.98 -17.05 3.91
CA ASN A 350 -18.78 -16.58 3.21
C ASN A 350 -17.55 -17.46 3.44
N PHE A 351 -17.58 -18.31 4.47
CA PHE A 351 -16.49 -19.23 4.81
C PHE A 351 -17.03 -20.66 4.81
N SER A 352 -17.11 -21.24 3.62
CA SER A 352 -17.64 -22.60 3.40
C SER A 352 -16.75 -23.71 3.94
N GLY A 353 -15.47 -23.43 4.19
CA GLY A 353 -14.56 -24.36 4.86
C GLY A 353 -14.92 -24.43 6.35
N SER A 354 -15.33 -25.61 6.83
CA SER A 354 -15.58 -25.81 8.26
C SER A 354 -14.39 -25.38 9.11
N ASP A 355 -13.17 -25.48 8.58
CA ASP A 355 -11.94 -25.38 9.37
C ASP A 355 -11.47 -23.93 9.61
N GLU A 356 -12.04 -22.94 8.92
CA GLU A 356 -11.58 -21.53 8.95
C GLU A 356 -12.35 -20.65 9.95
N LEU A 357 -13.43 -21.18 10.54
CA LEU A 357 -14.30 -20.45 11.46
C LEU A 357 -14.13 -20.88 12.91
N GLU A 358 -14.00 -19.90 13.81
CA GLU A 358 -14.21 -20.14 15.24
C GLU A 358 -15.69 -20.40 15.55
N PRO A 359 -16.03 -21.29 16.49
CA PRO A 359 -17.41 -21.47 16.94
C PRO A 359 -18.02 -20.18 17.51
N LEU A 360 -19.32 -19.94 17.28
CA LEU A 360 -20.05 -18.78 17.82
C LEU A 360 -19.94 -18.70 19.35
N GLU A 361 -19.92 -19.84 20.04
CA GLU A 361 -19.75 -19.92 21.49
C GLU A 361 -18.40 -19.33 21.93
N SER A 362 -17.34 -19.50 21.12
CA SER A 362 -16.04 -18.87 21.37
C SER A 362 -16.16 -17.35 21.38
N TRP A 363 -16.83 -16.77 20.36
CA TRP A 363 -17.04 -15.33 20.26
C TRP A 363 -17.85 -14.77 21.44
N ILE A 364 -18.93 -15.45 21.81
CA ILE A 364 -19.74 -15.06 22.97
C ILE A 364 -18.93 -15.10 24.27
N ASN A 365 -18.06 -16.10 24.43
CA ASN A 365 -17.22 -16.25 25.62
C ASN A 365 -16.08 -15.21 25.70
N MET A 366 -15.62 -14.69 24.56
CA MET A 366 -14.60 -13.65 24.50
C MET A 366 -15.13 -12.25 24.83
N LEU A 367 -16.44 -12.04 24.68
CA LEU A 367 -17.05 -10.76 25.02
C LEU A 367 -17.21 -10.58 26.54
N PRO A 368 -17.17 -9.33 27.04
CA PRO A 368 -17.38 -9.05 28.45
C PRO A 368 -18.80 -9.46 28.88
N ASN A 369 -18.92 -10.56 29.64
CA ASN A 369 -20.19 -10.99 30.23
C ASN A 369 -20.73 -9.93 31.20
N THR A 370 -21.86 -9.31 30.87
CA THR A 370 -22.53 -8.29 31.69
C THR A 370 -23.16 -8.86 32.98
N THR A 371 -23.25 -10.18 33.14
CA THR A 371 -24.03 -10.83 34.21
C THR A 371 -23.20 -11.48 35.33
N SER A 372 -21.87 -11.58 35.22
CA SER A 372 -21.05 -12.25 36.25
C SER A 372 -20.31 -11.25 37.15
N THR A 373 -20.95 -10.83 38.24
CA THR A 373 -20.37 -9.98 39.30
C THR A 373 -19.40 -10.72 40.22
N ASN A 374 -19.15 -12.01 40.03
CA ASN A 374 -18.19 -12.78 40.84
C ASN A 374 -16.77 -12.70 40.25
N SER A 375 -16.01 -11.75 40.77
CA SER A 375 -14.82 -11.11 40.19
C SER A 375 -13.46 -11.72 40.55
N GLN A 376 -13.34 -12.97 41.00
CA GLN A 376 -12.08 -13.41 41.60
C GLN A 376 -11.13 -14.30 40.79
N ASN A 377 -11.46 -14.80 39.58
CA ASN A 377 -10.50 -15.65 38.84
C ASN A 377 -10.62 -15.63 37.30
N LYS A 378 -11.22 -14.60 36.69
CA LYS A 378 -11.18 -14.50 35.22
C LYS A 378 -9.76 -14.12 34.78
N THR A 379 -8.99 -15.10 34.35
CA THR A 379 -7.73 -14.93 33.60
C THR A 379 -7.96 -13.86 32.53
N GLN A 380 -7.06 -12.88 32.44
CA GLN A 380 -7.12 -11.76 31.50
C GLN A 380 -7.44 -12.28 30.10
N THR A 381 -8.70 -12.12 29.68
CA THR A 381 -9.11 -12.42 28.32
C THR A 381 -8.58 -11.32 27.42
N GLU A 382 -8.11 -11.71 26.24
CA GLU A 382 -7.79 -10.76 25.19
C GLU A 382 -9.01 -9.92 24.85
N ASP A 383 -8.74 -8.73 24.31
CA ASP A 383 -9.74 -7.73 24.03
C ASP A 383 -10.32 -8.00 22.64
N PHE A 384 -11.33 -8.88 22.56
CA PHE A 384 -12.05 -9.22 21.33
C PHE A 384 -13.12 -8.17 20.99
N HIS A 385 -13.16 -7.78 19.72
CA HIS A 385 -14.11 -6.82 19.17
C HIS A 385 -14.77 -7.38 17.91
N LEU A 386 -16.05 -7.03 17.73
CA LEU A 386 -16.77 -7.26 16.48
C LEU A 386 -17.36 -5.92 16.02
N LEU A 387 -16.74 -5.34 15.01
CA LEU A 387 -17.17 -4.09 14.40
C LEU A 387 -18.08 -4.38 13.21
N VAL A 388 -19.30 -3.87 13.23
CA VAL A 388 -20.32 -4.14 12.19
C VAL A 388 -20.74 -2.85 11.51
N ALA A 389 -20.86 -2.89 10.18
CA ALA A 389 -21.45 -1.83 9.38
C ALA A 389 -22.96 -2.07 9.25
N LEU A 390 -23.78 -1.19 9.80
CA LEU A 390 -25.23 -1.30 9.84
C LEU A 390 -25.89 -0.24 8.97
N ARG A 391 -26.92 -0.61 8.22
CA ARG A 391 -27.83 0.31 7.55
C ARG A 391 -29.18 0.25 8.24
N TYR A 392 -29.71 1.42 8.61
CA TYR A 392 -31.05 1.54 9.15
C TYR A 392 -32.03 1.82 8.00
N PRO A 393 -33.19 1.15 7.94
CA PRO A 393 -34.22 1.49 6.97
C PRO A 393 -34.76 2.92 7.22
N ASP A 394 -35.11 3.62 6.14
CA ASP A 394 -35.49 5.04 6.18
C ASP A 394 -36.90 5.28 6.75
N GLN A 395 -37.73 4.24 6.92
CA GLN A 395 -39.10 4.41 7.40
C GLN A 395 -39.16 4.56 8.92
N ASP A 396 -39.96 5.52 9.40
CA ASP A 396 -40.32 5.73 10.81
C ASP A 396 -41.09 4.55 11.45
N ASN A 397 -41.09 3.37 10.81
CA ASN A 397 -41.58 2.12 11.39
C ASN A 397 -40.67 1.73 12.55
N GLN A 398 -41.01 2.22 13.73
CA GLN A 398 -40.41 1.82 15.00
C GLN A 398 -40.49 0.30 15.13
N GLY A 399 -39.37 -0.40 14.87
CA GLY A 399 -39.27 -1.85 15.03
C GLY A 399 -38.50 -2.60 13.95
N GLU A 400 -38.16 -1.99 12.81
CA GLU A 400 -37.35 -2.69 11.81
C GLU A 400 -35.89 -2.88 12.28
N GLU A 401 -35.39 -4.11 12.20
CA GLU A 401 -34.02 -4.43 12.59
C GLU A 401 -33.00 -3.85 11.60
N PRO A 402 -31.81 -3.41 12.07
CA PRO A 402 -30.77 -2.93 11.18
C PRO A 402 -30.29 -4.03 10.23
N ILE A 403 -29.96 -3.62 9.01
CA ILE A 403 -29.39 -4.46 7.96
C ILE A 403 -27.87 -4.45 8.11
N ILE A 404 -27.28 -5.63 8.31
CA ILE A 404 -25.83 -5.79 8.33
C ILE A 404 -25.31 -5.66 6.89
N CYS A 405 -24.42 -4.70 6.66
CA CYS A 405 -23.79 -4.46 5.37
C CYS A 405 -22.37 -5.02 5.28
N GLY A 406 -21.75 -5.36 6.41
CA GLY A 406 -20.39 -5.87 6.50
C GLY A 406 -19.91 -5.89 7.95
N GLY A 407 -18.71 -6.40 8.19
CA GLY A 407 -18.11 -6.40 9.51
C GLY A 407 -16.66 -6.83 9.53
N LEU A 408 -16.02 -6.58 10.67
CA LEU A 408 -14.62 -6.86 10.96
C LEU A 408 -14.48 -7.37 12.39
N ALA A 409 -13.98 -8.60 12.54
CA ALA A 409 -13.58 -9.15 13.83
C ALA A 409 -12.08 -8.93 14.06
N PHE A 410 -11.72 -8.56 15.29
CA PHE A 410 -10.32 -8.33 15.67
C PHE A 410 -10.09 -8.46 17.17
N GLU A 411 -8.84 -8.74 17.55
CA GLU A 411 -8.40 -8.95 18.92
C GLU A 411 -7.20 -8.04 19.25
N TYR A 412 -7.16 -7.49 20.47
CA TYR A 412 -5.96 -6.86 21.02
C TYR A 412 -5.28 -7.79 22.03
N HIS A 413 -4.00 -8.09 21.75
CA HIS A 413 -3.14 -8.96 22.55
C HIS A 413 -2.31 -8.16 23.54
N LYS A 414 -2.76 -8.10 24.79
CA LYS A 414 -2.18 -7.22 25.84
C LYS A 414 -0.75 -7.58 26.20
N SER A 415 -0.42 -8.87 26.24
CA SER A 415 0.89 -9.39 26.65
C SER A 415 2.04 -8.94 25.72
N VAL A 416 1.72 -8.64 24.46
CA VAL A 416 2.68 -8.30 23.39
C VAL A 416 2.42 -6.95 22.75
N ASN A 417 1.33 -6.27 23.15
CA ASN A 417 0.87 -4.99 22.61
C ASN A 417 0.71 -5.04 21.06
N CYS A 418 0.00 -6.05 20.57
CA CYS A 418 -0.28 -6.23 19.14
C CYS A 418 -1.78 -6.39 18.88
N GLY A 419 -2.25 -5.94 17.71
CA GLY A 419 -3.60 -6.23 17.23
C GLY A 419 -3.61 -7.31 16.15
N LEU A 420 -4.69 -8.08 16.06
CA LEU A 420 -4.92 -9.07 15.01
C LEU A 420 -6.32 -8.90 14.43
N LEU A 421 -6.42 -8.68 13.12
CA LEU A 421 -7.67 -8.65 12.36
C LEU A 421 -7.82 -10.00 11.66
N THR A 422 -8.99 -10.63 11.74
CA THR A 422 -9.19 -12.00 11.23
C THR A 422 -10.24 -12.07 10.12
N TYR A 423 -11.46 -11.58 10.39
CA TYR A 423 -12.58 -11.72 9.46
C TYR A 423 -13.02 -10.37 8.90
N LEU A 424 -12.68 -10.05 7.65
CA LEU A 424 -13.06 -8.80 6.98
C LEU A 424 -14.05 -9.04 5.82
N LEU A 425 -15.33 -8.77 6.08
CA LEU A 425 -16.45 -8.99 5.17
C LEU A 425 -17.13 -7.66 4.83
N VAL A 426 -17.39 -7.41 3.55
CA VAL A 426 -18.03 -6.17 3.08
C VAL A 426 -19.05 -6.43 1.98
N GLY A 427 -20.17 -5.72 2.06
CA GLY A 427 -21.20 -5.70 1.03
C GLY A 427 -20.68 -5.13 -0.28
N GLY A 428 -21.02 -5.80 -1.37
CA GLY A 428 -20.87 -5.29 -2.73
C GLY A 428 -21.73 -4.05 -3.01
N GLY A 429 -21.78 -3.67 -4.28
CA GLY A 429 -22.57 -2.53 -4.76
C GLY A 429 -21.75 -1.53 -5.57
N PRO A 430 -22.44 -0.57 -6.20
CA PRO A 430 -21.83 0.34 -7.17
C PRO A 430 -20.73 1.22 -6.56
N ASN A 431 -19.94 1.85 -7.42
CA ASN A 431 -18.97 2.91 -7.05
C ASN A 431 -17.85 2.48 -6.09
N ASN A 432 -17.39 1.22 -6.11
CA ASN A 432 -16.39 0.69 -5.17
C ASN A 432 -16.84 0.76 -3.69
N ARG A 433 -18.15 0.65 -3.43
CA ARG A 433 -18.73 0.68 -2.08
C ARG A 433 -18.01 -0.26 -1.10
N ALA A 434 -17.72 -1.48 -1.54
CA ALA A 434 -17.03 -2.51 -0.77
C ALA A 434 -15.66 -2.04 -0.25
N GLU A 435 -14.82 -1.44 -1.10
CA GLU A 435 -13.49 -0.95 -0.69
C GLU A 435 -13.58 0.24 0.27
N ARG A 436 -14.57 1.12 0.10
CA ARG A 436 -14.81 2.23 1.03
C ARG A 436 -15.25 1.71 2.40
N MET A 437 -16.14 0.73 2.42
CA MET A 437 -16.57 0.07 3.66
C MET A 437 -15.41 -0.64 4.35
N ALA A 438 -14.61 -1.40 3.59
CA ALA A 438 -13.45 -2.11 4.11
C ALA A 438 -12.44 -1.14 4.74
N ARG A 439 -12.18 -0.02 4.05
CA ARG A 439 -11.33 1.06 4.55
C ARG A 439 -11.85 1.66 5.85
N ALA A 440 -13.16 1.90 5.94
CA ALA A 440 -13.79 2.46 7.14
C ALA A 440 -13.74 1.46 8.31
N LEU A 441 -14.04 0.18 8.08
CA LEU A 441 -13.93 -0.89 9.07
C LEU A 441 -12.50 -1.04 9.58
N ILE A 442 -11.51 -1.18 8.69
CA ILE A 442 -10.10 -1.30 9.06
C ILE A 442 -9.64 -0.08 9.85
N GLN A 443 -9.96 1.13 9.40
CA GLN A 443 -9.56 2.35 10.11
C GLN A 443 -10.12 2.36 11.53
N ARG A 444 -11.42 2.08 11.67
CA ARG A 444 -12.06 2.11 12.98
C ARG A 444 -11.51 1.01 13.90
N ALA A 445 -11.22 -0.19 13.37
CA ALA A 445 -10.54 -1.23 14.12
C ALA A 445 -9.14 -0.82 14.58
N VAL A 446 -8.34 -0.17 13.70
CA VAL A 446 -7.04 0.39 14.07
C VAL A 446 -7.19 1.42 15.19
N ASP A 447 -8.14 2.35 15.10
CA ASP A 447 -8.35 3.35 16.15
C ASP A 447 -8.70 2.70 17.51
N ILE A 448 -9.54 1.66 17.50
CA ILE A 448 -9.91 0.91 18.70
C ILE A 448 -8.69 0.17 19.27
N LEU A 449 -7.90 -0.50 18.43
CA LEU A 449 -6.68 -1.19 18.86
C LEU A 449 -5.66 -0.23 19.47
N GLU A 450 -5.46 0.94 18.87
CA GLU A 450 -4.59 1.99 19.41
C GLU A 450 -5.09 2.49 20.76
N GLN A 451 -6.40 2.65 20.94
CA GLN A 451 -7.00 3.04 22.22
C GLN A 451 -6.82 1.94 23.29
N ASN A 452 -7.08 0.68 22.95
CA ASN A 452 -6.85 -0.45 23.87
C ASN A 452 -5.40 -0.51 24.35
N ALA A 453 -4.44 -0.21 23.46
CA ALA A 453 -3.03 -0.13 23.81
C ALA A 453 -2.75 1.00 24.81
N VAL A 454 -3.29 2.19 24.57
CA VAL A 454 -3.18 3.33 25.48
C VAL A 454 -3.79 3.03 26.84
N ASP A 455 -4.97 2.41 26.87
CA ASP A 455 -5.67 2.01 28.09
C ASP A 455 -4.89 0.95 28.90
N CYS A 456 -4.10 0.12 28.21
CA CYS A 456 -3.17 -0.84 28.83
C CYS A 456 -1.83 -0.21 29.25
N GLY A 457 -1.67 1.11 29.13
CA GLY A 457 -0.46 1.85 29.51
C GLY A 457 0.58 2.00 28.40
N HIS A 458 0.30 1.53 27.18
CA HIS A 458 1.15 1.74 26.01
C HIS A 458 0.80 3.06 25.33
N LEU A 459 1.25 4.18 25.92
CA LEU A 459 0.97 5.55 25.42
C LEU A 459 1.35 5.77 23.95
N ALA A 460 2.35 5.02 23.47
CA ALA A 460 2.75 5.09 22.08
C ALA A 460 1.74 4.45 21.14
N GLY A 461 0.84 3.57 21.62
CA GLY A 461 -0.10 2.78 20.83
C GLY A 461 0.36 1.34 20.55
N CYS A 462 -0.29 0.65 19.61
CA CYS A 462 0.02 -0.75 19.24
C CYS A 462 1.41 -0.88 18.59
N ASN A 463 2.20 -1.88 19.00
CA ASN A 463 3.52 -2.17 18.41
C ASN A 463 3.41 -2.62 16.94
N ALA A 464 2.44 -3.50 16.67
CA ALA A 464 2.13 -4.00 15.33
C ALA A 464 0.65 -4.37 15.25
N ILE A 465 0.06 -4.20 14.06
CA ILE A 465 -1.32 -4.60 13.77
C ILE A 465 -1.26 -5.56 12.58
N PHE A 466 -1.68 -6.79 12.81
CA PHE A 466 -1.67 -7.87 11.85
C PHE A 466 -3.06 -8.09 11.25
N LEU A 467 -3.11 -8.64 10.04
CA LEU A 467 -4.33 -9.09 9.38
C LEU A 467 -4.04 -10.47 8.77
N GLU A 468 -4.94 -11.42 9.01
CA GLU A 468 -4.96 -12.70 8.30
C GLU A 468 -5.63 -12.50 6.93
N THR A 469 -5.06 -13.09 5.88
CA THR A 469 -5.61 -13.00 4.52
C THR A 469 -5.35 -14.30 3.77
N SER A 470 -6.34 -14.78 3.00
CA SER A 470 -6.23 -16.04 2.28
C SER A 470 -5.21 -15.99 1.13
N TYR A 471 -4.59 -17.14 0.84
CA TYR A 471 -3.63 -17.33 -0.25
C TYR A 471 -4.32 -17.43 -1.63
N GLN A 472 -5.61 -17.76 -1.67
CA GLN A 472 -6.29 -18.17 -2.88
C GLN A 472 -6.45 -17.01 -3.88
N ASN A 473 -5.84 -17.21 -5.05
CA ASN A 473 -6.15 -16.48 -6.28
C ASN A 473 -7.55 -16.87 -6.79
N HIS A 474 -8.62 -16.64 -6.02
CA HIS A 474 -9.98 -16.64 -6.58
C HIS A 474 -10.21 -15.50 -7.60
N SER A 475 -9.16 -14.70 -7.86
CA SER A 475 -9.14 -13.55 -8.76
C SER A 475 -9.46 -13.86 -10.23
N GLN A 476 -9.48 -15.12 -10.69
CA GLN A 476 -9.74 -15.39 -12.11
C GLN A 476 -11.22 -15.40 -12.52
N ASN A 477 -12.17 -15.63 -11.60
CA ASN A 477 -13.61 -15.61 -11.92
C ASN A 477 -14.43 -14.57 -11.16
N CYS A 478 -13.88 -13.91 -10.14
CA CYS A 478 -14.64 -12.99 -9.29
C CYS A 478 -14.63 -11.52 -9.76
N GLY A 479 -13.80 -11.16 -10.74
CA GLY A 479 -13.58 -9.76 -11.14
C GLY A 479 -14.81 -9.03 -11.67
N THR A 480 -15.78 -9.74 -12.27
CA THR A 480 -16.98 -9.14 -12.86
C THR A 480 -18.24 -9.27 -12.00
N ILE A 481 -18.25 -10.13 -10.98
CA ILE A 481 -19.47 -10.41 -10.18
C ILE A 481 -19.68 -9.34 -9.09
N PHE A 482 -18.61 -8.67 -8.66
CA PHE A 482 -18.65 -7.71 -7.54
C PHE A 482 -19.35 -6.38 -7.83
N GLU A 483 -19.49 -5.98 -9.10
CA GLU A 483 -20.02 -4.65 -9.42
C GLU A 483 -21.56 -4.57 -9.31
N GLU A 484 -22.26 -5.70 -9.38
CA GLU A 484 -23.73 -5.73 -9.40
C GLU A 484 -24.39 -6.50 -8.24
N SER A 485 -23.71 -7.47 -7.60
CA SER A 485 -24.33 -8.20 -6.50
C SER A 485 -24.30 -7.40 -5.19
N SER A 486 -25.44 -7.40 -4.48
CA SER A 486 -25.54 -6.86 -3.12
C SER A 486 -24.99 -7.81 -2.05
N GLU A 487 -24.34 -8.89 -2.49
CA GLU A 487 -23.82 -9.92 -1.62
C GLU A 487 -22.63 -9.40 -0.82
N ILE A 488 -22.60 -9.77 0.46
CA ILE A 488 -21.45 -9.53 1.32
C ILE A 488 -20.40 -10.57 0.98
N ALA A 489 -19.18 -10.13 0.75
CA ALA A 489 -18.06 -11.01 0.47
C ALA A 489 -16.80 -10.58 1.20
N GLU A 490 -15.86 -11.51 1.32
CA GLU A 490 -14.53 -11.23 1.85
C GLU A 490 -13.80 -10.26 0.92
N ILE A 491 -13.01 -9.32 1.44
CA ILE A 491 -12.20 -8.41 0.61
C ILE A 491 -10.72 -8.47 0.96
N SER A 492 -10.36 -9.23 1.99
CA SER A 492 -8.99 -9.44 2.45
C SER A 492 -8.08 -9.99 1.33
N TYR A 493 -8.63 -10.66 0.30
CA TYR A 493 -7.85 -11.17 -0.83
C TYR A 493 -7.49 -10.10 -1.88
N LYS A 494 -8.07 -8.89 -1.84
CA LYS A 494 -7.73 -7.81 -2.76
C LYS A 494 -6.38 -7.19 -2.36
N GLN A 495 -5.29 -7.86 -2.73
CA GLN A 495 -3.94 -7.50 -2.29
C GLN A 495 -3.53 -6.06 -2.70
N GLU A 496 -3.98 -5.57 -3.87
CA GLU A 496 -3.72 -4.19 -4.30
C GLU A 496 -4.40 -3.15 -3.38
N PHE A 497 -5.63 -3.41 -2.94
CA PHE A 497 -6.35 -2.55 -1.98
C PHE A 497 -5.60 -2.49 -0.64
N LEU A 498 -5.16 -3.64 -0.14
CA LEU A 498 -4.39 -3.73 1.11
C LEU A 498 -3.01 -3.05 0.98
N GLU A 499 -2.31 -3.22 -0.14
CA GLU A 499 -1.02 -2.54 -0.35
C GLU A 499 -1.18 -1.01 -0.37
N LYS A 500 -2.24 -0.49 -1.03
CA LYS A 500 -2.61 0.93 -1.03
C LYS A 500 -2.88 1.45 0.38
N MET A 501 -3.52 0.63 1.21
CA MET A 501 -3.76 0.90 2.64
C MET A 501 -2.50 0.81 3.51
N GLY A 502 -1.36 0.39 2.95
CA GLY A 502 -0.09 0.30 3.67
C GLY A 502 0.19 -1.06 4.30
N TRP A 503 -0.54 -2.11 3.92
CA TRP A 503 -0.25 -3.47 4.40
C TRP A 503 0.92 -4.10 3.64
N ARG A 504 1.71 -4.92 4.34
CA ARG A 504 2.83 -5.70 3.78
C ARG A 504 2.78 -7.12 4.30
N LYS A 505 3.14 -8.10 3.46
CA LYS A 505 3.25 -9.49 3.89
C LYS A 505 4.47 -9.68 4.78
N VAL A 506 4.30 -10.39 5.89
CA VAL A 506 5.42 -10.80 6.74
C VAL A 506 6.08 -12.02 6.07
N ASP A 507 7.39 -11.94 5.79
CA ASP A 507 8.10 -12.96 5.00
C ASP A 507 8.37 -14.27 5.77
N PHE A 508 7.33 -15.02 6.14
CA PHE A 508 7.45 -16.36 6.71
C PHE A 508 6.23 -17.23 6.37
N HIS A 509 6.36 -18.53 6.60
CA HIS A 509 5.26 -19.47 6.45
C HIS A 509 4.37 -19.39 7.69
N TYR A 510 3.32 -18.57 7.61
CA TYR A 510 2.34 -18.41 8.67
C TYR A 510 1.35 -19.58 8.70
N LEU A 511 1.00 -20.03 9.90
CA LEU A 511 0.02 -21.06 10.17
C LEU A 511 -0.92 -20.57 11.29
N GLN A 512 -2.22 -20.62 11.02
CA GLN A 512 -3.24 -20.28 12.01
C GLN A 512 -3.42 -21.48 12.96
N PRO A 513 -3.50 -21.25 14.28
CA PRO A 513 -3.79 -22.32 15.24
C PRO A 513 -5.15 -22.98 14.96
N PRO A 514 -5.35 -24.24 15.39
CA PRO A 514 -6.65 -24.89 15.33
C PRO A 514 -7.73 -24.08 16.05
N LEU A 515 -8.77 -23.69 15.31
CA LEU A 515 -9.90 -22.91 15.85
C LEU A 515 -10.94 -23.78 16.58
N SER A 516 -10.81 -25.11 16.51
CA SER A 516 -11.51 -26.07 17.36
C SER A 516 -10.66 -27.33 17.56
N TYR A 517 -11.01 -28.17 18.53
CA TYR A 517 -10.24 -29.37 18.91
C TYR A 517 -10.10 -30.39 17.76
N ASP A 518 -11.11 -30.46 16.91
CA ASP A 518 -11.28 -31.37 15.78
C ASP A 518 -10.70 -30.84 14.46
N LYS A 519 -10.28 -29.57 14.42
CA LYS A 519 -9.70 -28.93 13.23
C LYS A 519 -8.17 -29.04 13.22
N GLN A 520 -7.61 -29.06 12.02
CA GLN A 520 -6.16 -28.93 11.82
C GLN A 520 -5.77 -27.46 11.66
N PRO A 521 -4.50 -27.09 11.90
CA PRO A 521 -4.00 -25.75 11.61
C PRO A 521 -4.24 -25.37 10.13
N SER A 522 -4.72 -24.15 9.88
CA SER A 522 -4.94 -23.70 8.50
C SER A 522 -3.62 -23.30 7.84
N LYS A 523 -3.35 -23.93 6.68
CA LYS A 523 -2.20 -23.64 5.81
C LYS A 523 -2.53 -22.63 4.69
N SER A 524 -3.77 -22.12 4.64
CA SER A 524 -4.28 -21.30 3.53
C SER A 524 -4.09 -19.80 3.73
N LEU A 525 -3.58 -19.35 4.89
CA LEU A 525 -3.53 -17.92 5.26
C LEU A 525 -2.12 -17.34 5.19
N ASN A 526 -2.05 -16.05 4.91
CA ASN A 526 -0.86 -15.21 5.08
C ASN A 526 -1.09 -14.28 6.27
N LEU A 527 0.01 -13.95 6.96
CA LEU A 527 0.03 -12.84 7.91
C LEU A 527 0.61 -11.60 7.23
N ILE A 528 -0.16 -10.53 7.22
CA ILE A 528 0.26 -9.21 6.77
C ILE A 528 0.26 -8.23 7.94
N VAL A 529 1.05 -7.17 7.87
CA VAL A 529 1.18 -6.15 8.91
C VAL A 529 0.96 -4.76 8.31
N LEU A 530 0.28 -3.90 9.05
CA LEU A 530 0.08 -2.50 8.68
C LEU A 530 1.34 -1.69 8.95
N ILE A 531 1.87 -0.99 7.94
CA ILE A 531 3.02 -0.12 8.10
C ILE A 531 2.59 1.16 8.85
N THR A 532 2.98 1.22 10.13
CA THR A 532 2.84 2.41 10.99
C THR A 532 4.22 3.03 11.25
N PRO A 533 4.30 4.25 11.80
CA PRO A 533 5.58 4.87 12.19
C PRO A 533 6.40 4.03 13.21
N ARG A 534 5.77 3.04 13.86
CA ARG A 534 6.41 2.17 14.86
C ARG A 534 7.08 0.95 14.23
N ILE A 535 6.73 0.60 12.99
CA ILE A 535 7.38 -0.48 12.26
C ILE A 535 8.77 0.00 11.83
N PRO A 536 9.85 -0.64 12.32
CA PRO A 536 11.20 -0.24 11.99
C PRO A 536 11.41 -0.14 10.47
N LEU A 537 11.89 1.02 10.04
CA LEU A 537 12.43 1.21 8.71
C LEU A 537 13.94 0.99 8.80
N GLU A 538 14.48 0.11 7.98
CA GLU A 538 15.92 0.01 7.80
C GLU A 538 16.38 1.24 7.00
N ARG A 539 16.51 2.39 7.70
CA ARG A 539 17.01 3.63 7.12
C ARG A 539 18.47 3.40 6.74
N GLN A 540 18.69 3.19 5.45
CA GLN A 540 20.01 3.36 4.86
C GLN A 540 20.38 4.84 5.09
N ASN A 541 21.57 5.14 5.61
CA ASN A 541 22.08 6.49 5.90
C ASN A 541 22.05 7.39 4.63
N LEU A 542 20.88 7.93 4.27
CA LEU A 542 20.64 8.74 3.07
C LEU A 542 20.61 10.24 3.36
N ASP A 543 20.71 10.65 4.63
CA ASP A 543 20.56 12.05 5.03
C ASP A 543 21.72 12.97 4.57
N MET A 544 22.77 12.43 3.93
CA MET A 544 23.94 13.23 3.52
C MET A 544 23.99 13.68 2.05
N VAL A 545 23.05 13.29 1.17
CA VAL A 545 23.06 13.78 -0.23
C VAL A 545 21.65 14.21 -0.67
N LYS A 546 21.16 15.32 -0.11
CA LYS A 546 20.02 16.06 -0.69
C LYS A 546 20.49 16.87 -1.90
N SER A 547 20.86 16.21 -3.01
CA SER A 547 21.06 16.90 -4.28
C SER A 547 19.71 17.19 -4.94
N PRO A 548 19.30 18.47 -5.16
CA PRO A 548 17.90 18.83 -5.45
C PRO A 548 17.39 18.57 -6.88
N SER A 549 18.11 17.89 -7.76
CA SER A 549 17.76 17.90 -9.18
C SER A 549 17.92 16.57 -9.89
N THR A 550 16.86 16.16 -10.59
CA THR A 550 16.84 15.29 -11.78
C THR A 550 16.83 13.77 -11.64
N SER A 551 15.87 13.21 -10.91
CA SER A 551 15.36 11.86 -11.19
C SER A 551 13.97 11.66 -10.54
N LYS A 552 12.89 11.90 -11.29
CA LYS A 552 11.51 11.74 -10.81
C LYS A 552 11.05 10.28 -10.59
N ASN A 553 11.86 9.27 -10.95
CA ASN A 553 11.43 7.86 -10.93
C ASN A 553 12.33 6.93 -10.08
N GLY A 554 13.30 7.47 -9.35
CA GLY A 554 14.11 6.69 -8.42
C GLY A 554 13.37 6.45 -7.10
N VAL A 555 12.39 5.54 -7.09
CA VAL A 555 11.70 5.17 -5.84
C VAL A 555 12.69 4.41 -4.98
N SER A 556 13.28 5.10 -3.99
CA SER A 556 14.04 4.44 -2.93
C SER A 556 13.12 3.43 -2.25
N ARG A 557 13.45 2.14 -2.34
CA ARG A 557 12.69 1.08 -1.68
C ARG A 557 12.92 1.19 -0.17
N GLU A 558 11.90 1.66 0.54
CA GLU A 558 11.85 1.63 1.99
C GLU A 558 11.70 0.16 2.44
N LEU A 559 12.77 -0.41 3.00
CA LEU A 559 12.77 -1.78 3.51
C LEU A 559 12.36 -1.78 4.97
N HIS A 560 11.09 -2.09 5.21
CA HIS A 560 10.58 -2.33 6.55
C HIS A 560 10.83 -3.78 7.00
N TYR A 561 11.00 -3.96 8.30
CA TYR A 561 11.14 -5.29 8.91
C TYR A 561 10.45 -5.34 10.27
N LEU A 562 10.16 -6.56 10.72
CA LEU A 562 9.75 -6.83 12.10
C LEU A 562 10.88 -7.52 12.86
N PRO A 563 11.17 -7.14 14.12
CA PRO A 563 12.03 -7.93 14.99
C PRO A 563 11.43 -9.33 15.19
N ASN A 564 12.25 -10.37 15.07
CA ASN A 564 11.77 -11.74 15.25
C ASN A 564 11.24 -11.98 16.67
N THR A 565 11.79 -11.33 17.68
CA THR A 565 11.35 -11.42 19.08
C THR A 565 9.90 -10.96 19.23
N LEU A 566 9.49 -9.89 18.55
CA LEU A 566 8.10 -9.42 18.56
C LEU A 566 7.17 -10.46 17.93
N LEU A 567 7.54 -11.00 16.76
CA LEU A 567 6.76 -12.02 16.07
C LEU A 567 6.67 -13.33 16.84
N ILE A 568 7.78 -13.83 17.40
CA ILE A 568 7.80 -15.05 18.22
C ILE A 568 6.89 -14.88 19.44
N ASN A 569 6.99 -13.74 20.14
CA ASN A 569 6.14 -13.48 21.29
C ASN A 569 4.67 -13.39 20.90
N PHE A 570 4.35 -12.68 19.81
CA PHE A 570 2.99 -12.56 19.29
C PHE A 570 2.41 -13.92 18.90
N ILE A 571 3.09 -14.68 18.05
CA ILE A 571 2.63 -16.00 17.59
C ILE A 571 2.50 -16.97 18.76
N SER A 572 3.43 -16.96 19.72
CA SER A 572 3.34 -17.79 20.92
C SER A 572 2.11 -17.43 21.76
N SER A 573 1.87 -16.13 21.98
CA SER A 573 0.71 -15.66 22.75
C SER A 573 -0.59 -16.00 22.03
N PHE A 574 -0.67 -15.77 20.72
CA PHE A 574 -1.83 -16.06 19.91
C PHE A 574 -2.17 -17.56 19.93
N TRP A 575 -1.21 -18.43 19.61
CA TRP A 575 -1.41 -19.88 19.67
C TRP A 575 -1.78 -20.35 21.07
N LYS A 576 -1.09 -19.86 22.11
CA LYS A 576 -1.40 -20.22 23.49
C LYS A 576 -2.84 -19.87 23.86
N ASN A 577 -3.30 -18.68 23.51
CA ASN A 577 -4.65 -18.24 23.84
C ASN A 577 -5.70 -19.01 23.05
N THR A 578 -5.54 -19.12 21.73
CA THR A 578 -6.50 -19.85 20.88
C THR A 578 -6.57 -21.32 21.28
N CYS A 579 -5.44 -21.99 21.49
CA CYS A 579 -5.40 -23.38 21.90
C CYS A 579 -5.93 -23.61 23.32
N ALA A 580 -5.75 -22.65 24.24
CA ALA A 580 -6.39 -22.72 25.55
C ALA A 580 -7.92 -22.64 25.46
N ARG A 581 -8.47 -21.88 24.49
CA ARG A 581 -9.93 -21.83 24.23
C ARG A 581 -10.45 -23.17 23.69
N THR A 582 -9.68 -23.84 22.85
CA THR A 582 -10.09 -25.07 22.16
C THR A 582 -9.70 -26.35 22.91
N GLY A 583 -8.89 -26.26 23.97
CA GLY A 583 -8.33 -27.41 24.68
C GLY A 583 -7.21 -28.13 23.93
N TYR A 584 -6.63 -27.49 22.92
CA TYR A 584 -5.56 -28.03 22.09
C TYR A 584 -4.18 -27.81 22.74
N TRP A 585 -3.26 -28.77 22.58
CA TRP A 585 -1.89 -28.69 23.11
C TRP A 585 -0.91 -28.42 21.98
N PHE A 586 -0.51 -27.16 21.81
CA PHE A 586 0.27 -26.75 20.63
C PHE A 586 1.79 -26.92 20.74
N GLU A 587 2.34 -27.09 21.94
CA GLU A 587 3.80 -27.17 22.12
C GLU A 587 4.45 -28.35 21.38
N ASP A 588 3.70 -29.44 21.23
CA ASP A 588 4.10 -30.64 20.48
C ASP A 588 3.62 -30.64 19.02
N ASP A 589 2.87 -29.62 18.60
CA ASP A 589 2.39 -29.54 17.22
C ASP A 589 3.55 -29.38 16.24
N HIS A 590 3.52 -30.16 15.16
CA HIS A 590 4.60 -30.18 14.17
C HIS A 590 4.67 -28.86 13.40
N ASP A 591 3.51 -28.36 12.99
CA ASP A 591 3.36 -27.17 12.16
C ASP A 591 3.72 -25.89 12.96
N TYR A 592 3.32 -25.80 14.23
CA TYR A 592 3.76 -24.75 15.15
C TYR A 592 5.27 -24.70 15.31
N ARG A 593 5.91 -25.85 15.60
CA ARG A 593 7.37 -25.93 15.80
C ARG A 593 8.14 -25.54 14.54
N LYS A 594 7.64 -25.95 13.37
CA LYS A 594 8.17 -25.60 12.06
C LYS A 594 8.10 -24.09 11.79
N MET A 595 6.95 -23.47 12.09
CA MET A 595 6.79 -22.02 11.98
C MET A 595 7.74 -21.27 12.94
N MET A 596 7.89 -21.75 14.18
CA MET A 596 8.79 -21.16 15.15
C MET A 596 10.26 -21.29 14.77
N ASP A 597 10.69 -22.45 14.27
CA ASP A 597 12.05 -22.64 13.73
C ASP A 597 12.34 -21.63 12.61
N SER A 598 11.40 -21.43 11.68
CA SER A 598 11.51 -20.45 10.60
C SER A 598 11.70 -19.00 11.10
N LEU A 599 10.98 -18.62 12.16
CA LEU A 599 11.11 -17.29 12.78
C LEU A 599 12.43 -17.13 13.56
N MET A 600 12.86 -18.16 14.28
CA MET A 600 14.09 -18.12 15.08
C MET A 600 15.36 -18.03 14.22
N ARG A 601 15.30 -18.46 12.96
CA ARG A 601 16.47 -18.45 12.06
C ARG A 601 16.89 -17.06 11.57
N ARG A 602 16.07 -16.02 11.76
CA ARG A 602 16.38 -14.64 11.33
C ARG A 602 16.11 -13.68 12.47
N GLU A 603 17.01 -12.73 12.73
CA GLU A 603 16.76 -11.66 13.71
C GLU A 603 15.71 -10.64 13.22
N LYS A 604 15.71 -10.37 11.91
CA LYS A 604 14.81 -9.41 11.25
C LYS A 604 14.01 -10.12 10.18
N ILE A 605 12.68 -10.01 10.25
CA ILE A 605 11.77 -10.59 9.27
C ILE A 605 11.38 -9.51 8.26
N PRO A 606 11.79 -9.62 6.98
CA PRO A 606 11.45 -8.63 5.96
C PRO A 606 9.94 -8.51 5.75
N LEU A 607 9.50 -7.30 5.38
CA LEU A 607 8.14 -7.05 4.96
C LEU A 607 8.06 -6.92 3.44
N LEU A 608 7.34 -7.82 2.79
CA LEU A 608 7.29 -7.94 1.35
C LEU A 608 6.24 -7.00 0.73
N HIS A 609 6.64 -6.39 -0.38
CA HIS A 609 5.73 -5.75 -1.34
C HIS A 609 5.05 -6.78 -2.23
N MET A 610 4.00 -6.36 -2.92
CA MET A 610 3.32 -7.18 -3.92
C MET A 610 4.21 -7.53 -5.13
N PRO A 611 4.05 -8.72 -5.74
CA PRO A 611 3.14 -9.81 -5.34
C PRO A 611 3.63 -10.57 -4.09
N TRP A 612 2.69 -11.00 -3.25
CA TRP A 612 2.95 -11.69 -1.97
C TRP A 612 3.34 -13.16 -2.08
N GLN A 613 3.62 -13.65 -3.29
CA GLN A 613 3.90 -15.06 -3.51
C GLN A 613 5.42 -15.30 -3.51
N ARG A 614 5.90 -15.98 -2.47
CA ARG A 614 7.18 -16.69 -2.41
C ARG A 614 6.97 -17.94 -1.53
N PRO A 615 7.14 -19.17 -2.04
CA PRO A 615 7.00 -20.40 -1.27
C PRO A 615 8.27 -20.76 -0.50
N PHE A 616 9.31 -19.91 -0.59
CA PHE A 616 10.59 -20.07 0.05
C PHE A 616 10.96 -18.77 0.78
N MET A 617 11.84 -18.90 1.77
CA MET A 617 12.41 -17.78 2.52
C MET A 617 13.88 -17.60 2.16
N PHE A 618 14.38 -16.37 2.25
CA PHE A 618 15.81 -16.10 2.10
C PHE A 618 16.54 -16.06 3.44
N LEU A 619 17.73 -16.64 3.47
CA LEU A 619 18.63 -16.64 4.62
C LEU A 619 20.05 -16.33 4.16
N ASP A 620 20.58 -15.18 4.57
CA ASP A 620 22.00 -14.83 4.39
C ASP A 620 22.82 -15.40 5.54
N LEU A 621 23.62 -16.45 5.27
CA LEU A 621 24.49 -17.09 6.27
C LEU A 621 25.57 -16.15 6.81
N ALA A 622 25.86 -15.05 6.12
CA ALA A 622 26.76 -14.04 6.66
C ALA A 622 26.07 -13.25 7.79
N GLN A 623 24.75 -13.04 7.75
CA GLN A 623 24.07 -12.30 8.81
C GLN A 623 23.55 -13.24 9.90
N ASN A 624 23.01 -14.39 9.51
CA ASN A 624 22.43 -15.37 10.41
C ASN A 624 23.07 -16.74 10.12
N PHE A 625 24.22 -17.02 10.75
CA PHE A 625 24.95 -18.25 10.49
C PHE A 625 24.28 -19.45 11.18
N HIS A 626 23.93 -20.47 10.38
CA HIS A 626 23.32 -21.72 10.83
C HIS A 626 24.18 -22.91 10.37
N GLN A 627 24.75 -23.65 11.32
CA GLN A 627 25.71 -24.72 11.04
C GLN A 627 25.08 -25.86 10.23
N ASP A 628 23.87 -26.28 10.60
CA ASP A 628 23.09 -27.32 9.93
C ASP A 628 22.84 -27.00 8.45
N LEU A 629 22.44 -25.76 8.15
CA LEU A 629 22.19 -25.31 6.78
C LEU A 629 23.46 -25.13 5.98
N PHE A 630 24.54 -24.64 6.60
CA PHE A 630 25.85 -24.58 5.98
C PHE A 630 26.36 -25.99 5.60
N ASP A 631 26.21 -26.96 6.51
CA ASP A 631 26.58 -28.36 6.27
C ASP A 631 25.73 -28.99 5.16
N GLN A 632 24.42 -28.74 5.16
CA GLN A 632 23.50 -29.19 4.11
C GLN A 632 23.87 -28.58 2.74
N PHE A 633 24.14 -27.26 2.70
CA PHE A 633 24.57 -26.56 1.50
C PHE A 633 25.84 -27.20 0.94
N TYR A 634 26.89 -27.30 1.76
CA TYR A 634 28.19 -27.79 1.32
C TYR A 634 28.15 -29.25 0.86
N SER A 635 27.41 -30.10 1.58
CA SER A 635 27.25 -31.52 1.23
C SER A 635 26.41 -31.73 -0.05
N SER A 636 25.64 -30.72 -0.47
CA SER A 636 24.80 -30.75 -1.66
C SER A 636 25.51 -30.18 -2.90
N LEU A 637 26.69 -29.58 -2.74
CA LEU A 637 27.47 -29.00 -3.83
C LEU A 637 27.94 -30.07 -4.83
N PRO A 638 27.97 -29.77 -6.14
CA PRO A 638 28.59 -30.67 -7.11
C PRO A 638 30.05 -30.98 -6.74
N VAL A 639 30.49 -32.23 -6.87
CA VAL A 639 31.90 -32.63 -6.66
C VAL A 639 32.88 -31.78 -7.51
N SER A 640 32.43 -31.27 -8.66
CA SER A 640 33.22 -30.42 -9.56
C SER A 640 33.10 -28.91 -9.30
N SER A 641 32.43 -28.49 -8.23
CA SER A 641 32.25 -27.07 -7.92
C SER A 641 33.58 -26.43 -7.48
N ASP A 642 33.89 -25.26 -8.05
CA ASP A 642 35.09 -24.49 -7.69
C ASP A 642 34.76 -23.54 -6.53
N ILE A 643 34.47 -24.13 -5.37
CA ILE A 643 34.19 -23.44 -4.11
C ILE A 643 35.34 -23.71 -3.13
N GLU A 644 35.57 -22.76 -2.23
CA GLU A 644 36.55 -22.88 -1.15
C GLU A 644 36.31 -24.13 -0.28
N PRO A 645 37.37 -24.72 0.29
CA PRO A 645 37.23 -25.78 1.28
C PRO A 645 36.29 -25.39 2.44
N LYS A 646 35.47 -26.34 2.88
CA LYS A 646 34.44 -26.17 3.92
C LYS A 646 34.88 -25.31 5.10
N ASP A 647 35.98 -25.68 5.75
CA ASP A 647 36.47 -25.00 6.95
C ASP A 647 36.85 -23.54 6.69
N LYS A 648 37.41 -23.24 5.50
CA LYS A 648 37.76 -21.88 5.10
C LYS A 648 36.50 -21.06 4.85
N LEU A 649 35.53 -21.63 4.13
CA LEU A 649 34.27 -20.98 3.80
C LEU A 649 33.48 -20.65 5.08
N GLN A 650 33.43 -21.60 6.02
CA GLN A 650 32.84 -21.42 7.34
C GLN A 650 33.54 -20.31 8.14
N ALA A 651 34.88 -20.31 8.16
CA ALA A 651 35.66 -19.28 8.83
C ALA A 651 35.43 -17.89 8.26
N LEU A 652 35.16 -17.75 6.96
CA LEU A 652 34.84 -16.47 6.33
C LEU A 652 33.46 -15.95 6.75
N LEU A 653 32.46 -16.84 6.85
CA LEU A 653 31.10 -16.46 7.24
C LEU A 653 30.98 -16.10 8.73
N THR A 654 31.66 -16.84 9.60
CA THR A 654 31.56 -16.73 11.07
C THR A 654 32.44 -15.63 11.70
N ARG A 655 33.21 -14.89 10.90
CA ARG A 655 34.08 -13.81 11.39
C ARG A 655 33.27 -12.71 12.09
N LYS A 656 33.40 -12.64 13.42
CA LYS A 656 32.77 -11.60 14.26
C LYS A 656 33.28 -10.18 13.99
N ASN A 657 34.50 -10.02 13.47
CA ASN A 657 35.09 -8.72 13.13
C ASN A 657 35.24 -8.54 11.61
N ARG A 658 34.20 -8.02 10.95
CA ARG A 658 34.20 -7.71 9.51
C ARG A 658 34.86 -6.38 9.14
N VAL A 659 35.20 -5.56 10.13
CA VAL A 659 35.69 -4.19 9.91
C VAL A 659 37.04 -4.17 9.19
N THR A 660 37.85 -5.23 9.31
CA THR A 660 39.22 -5.26 8.76
C THR A 660 39.36 -6.07 7.47
N SER A 661 38.33 -6.78 7.01
CA SER A 661 38.43 -7.54 5.75
C SER A 661 38.09 -6.64 4.55
N ASN A 662 38.93 -6.71 3.52
CA ASN A 662 38.68 -6.04 2.23
C ASN A 662 37.54 -6.68 1.43
N GLU A 663 36.99 -7.78 1.94
CA GLU A 663 35.92 -8.56 1.34
C GLU A 663 34.86 -8.92 2.38
N ASP A 664 33.59 -8.84 1.98
CA ASP A 664 32.46 -9.47 2.66
C ASP A 664 31.93 -10.61 1.81
N LEU A 665 32.14 -11.84 2.27
CA LEU A 665 31.59 -13.04 1.63
C LEU A 665 30.21 -13.36 2.20
N HIS A 666 29.28 -13.67 1.30
CA HIS A 666 27.90 -14.03 1.60
C HIS A 666 27.53 -15.35 0.93
N ILE A 667 26.67 -16.11 1.61
CA ILE A 667 25.94 -17.23 1.04
C ILE A 667 24.47 -16.98 1.33
N LEU A 668 23.72 -16.64 0.29
CA LEU A 668 22.27 -16.47 0.37
C LEU A 668 21.60 -17.79 0.00
N LEU A 669 20.85 -18.36 0.94
CA LEU A 669 20.08 -19.57 0.75
C LEU A 669 18.62 -19.22 0.50
N SER A 670 18.00 -19.93 -0.43
CA SER A 670 16.55 -20.04 -0.56
C SER A 670 16.11 -21.34 0.11
N LEU A 671 15.31 -21.23 1.15
CA LEU A 671 14.88 -22.35 1.99
C LEU A 671 13.39 -22.61 1.82
N ALA A 672 13.02 -23.87 1.70
CA ALA A 672 11.64 -24.32 1.76
C ALA A 672 11.49 -25.41 2.82
N TYR A 673 10.25 -25.68 3.22
CA TYR A 673 9.97 -26.78 4.13
C TYR A 673 9.06 -27.81 3.46
N ARG A 674 9.30 -29.08 3.76
CA ARG A 674 8.37 -30.17 3.37
C ARG A 674 7.27 -30.28 4.41
N ASP A 675 6.13 -30.85 4.02
CA ASP A 675 5.01 -31.08 4.95
C ASP A 675 5.35 -32.07 6.07
N ASP A 676 6.35 -32.93 5.88
CA ASP A 676 6.73 -34.02 6.78
C ASP A 676 8.01 -33.75 7.59
N SER A 677 8.63 -32.57 7.44
CA SER A 677 9.95 -32.28 8.03
C SER A 677 9.98 -30.91 8.73
N LEU A 678 10.46 -30.91 9.97
CA LEU A 678 10.81 -29.69 10.72
C LEU A 678 12.10 -29.05 10.20
N VAL A 679 12.96 -29.83 9.53
CA VAL A 679 14.23 -29.33 9.01
C VAL A 679 13.97 -28.74 7.62
N PRO A 680 14.29 -27.46 7.38
CA PRO A 680 14.18 -26.89 6.05
C PRO A 680 15.18 -27.53 5.09
N PHE A 681 14.88 -27.43 3.81
CA PHE A 681 15.79 -27.84 2.76
C PHE A 681 16.08 -26.66 1.82
N ILE A 682 17.31 -26.61 1.34
CA ILE A 682 17.74 -25.58 0.40
C ILE A 682 17.21 -25.92 -1.00
N VAL A 683 16.44 -25.01 -1.58
CA VAL A 683 15.94 -25.08 -2.99
C VAL A 683 16.87 -24.35 -3.96
N GLY A 684 17.68 -23.41 -3.46
CA GLY A 684 18.70 -22.71 -4.24
C GLY A 684 19.65 -21.92 -3.35
N ALA A 685 20.81 -21.55 -3.88
CA ALA A 685 21.81 -20.79 -3.15
C ALA A 685 22.62 -19.89 -4.07
N VAL A 686 23.09 -18.75 -3.55
CA VAL A 686 24.01 -17.85 -4.25
C VAL A 686 25.20 -17.57 -3.36
N VAL A 687 26.40 -17.77 -3.91
CA VAL A 687 27.66 -17.37 -3.27
C VAL A 687 28.11 -16.07 -3.92
N PHE A 688 28.35 -15.04 -3.12
CA PHE A 688 28.78 -13.75 -3.63
C PHE A 688 29.64 -12.99 -2.63
N SER A 689 30.45 -12.07 -3.15
CA SER A 689 31.37 -11.25 -2.37
C SER A 689 31.25 -9.78 -2.73
N TYR A 690 31.36 -8.91 -1.73
CA TYR A 690 31.57 -7.48 -1.92
C TYR A 690 33.03 -7.12 -1.63
N TYR A 691 33.70 -6.45 -2.58
CA TYR A 691 35.09 -6.02 -2.46
C TYR A 691 35.18 -4.50 -2.23
N LEU A 692 35.58 -4.12 -1.02
CA LEU A 692 35.58 -2.71 -0.59
C LEU A 692 36.56 -1.84 -1.40
N GLN A 693 37.77 -2.35 -1.64
CA GLN A 693 38.84 -1.57 -2.29
C GLN A 693 38.52 -1.18 -3.74
N SER A 694 37.83 -2.05 -4.49
CA SER A 694 37.36 -1.75 -5.84
C SER A 694 35.94 -1.21 -5.88
N ASN A 695 35.23 -1.24 -4.73
CA ASN A 695 33.78 -1.03 -4.63
C ASN A 695 33.01 -1.88 -5.67
N CYS A 696 33.30 -3.18 -5.79
CA CYS A 696 32.63 -4.06 -6.75
C CYS A 696 32.00 -5.27 -6.06
N GLY A 697 30.89 -5.76 -6.60
CA GLY A 697 30.29 -7.03 -6.22
C GLY A 697 30.67 -8.15 -7.19
N LEU A 698 30.78 -9.38 -6.71
CA LEU A 698 30.95 -10.58 -7.52
C LEU A 698 30.00 -11.65 -7.04
N ILE A 699 29.09 -12.09 -7.90
CA ILE A 699 28.34 -13.32 -7.72
C ILE A 699 29.16 -14.44 -8.34
N SER A 700 29.74 -15.30 -7.51
CA SER A 700 30.68 -16.33 -7.94
C SER A 700 29.98 -17.59 -8.42
N SER A 701 28.81 -17.91 -7.86
CA SER A 701 28.05 -19.10 -8.22
C SER A 701 26.59 -18.97 -7.83
N VAL A 702 25.72 -19.51 -8.67
CA VAL A 702 24.28 -19.68 -8.42
C VAL A 702 23.96 -21.17 -8.54
N PHE A 703 23.36 -21.72 -7.50
CA PHE A 703 22.99 -23.13 -7.39
C PHE A 703 21.47 -23.27 -7.28
N LEU A 704 20.94 -24.29 -7.93
CA LEU A 704 19.54 -24.71 -7.79
C LEU A 704 19.48 -26.20 -7.47
N ASP A 705 18.51 -26.59 -6.66
CA ASP A 705 18.20 -27.99 -6.40
C ASP A 705 17.71 -28.66 -7.69
N ARG A 706 18.36 -29.75 -8.10
CA ARG A 706 18.03 -30.50 -9.31
C ARG A 706 16.56 -30.94 -9.34
N HIS A 707 15.97 -31.28 -8.19
CA HIS A 707 14.58 -31.71 -8.12
C HIS A 707 13.60 -30.60 -8.51
N VAL A 708 13.88 -29.36 -8.07
CA VAL A 708 13.06 -28.18 -8.38
C VAL A 708 13.10 -27.85 -9.87
N VAL A 709 14.21 -28.15 -10.55
CA VAL A 709 14.36 -27.95 -11.99
C VAL A 709 13.56 -28.96 -12.80
N HIS A 710 13.50 -30.22 -12.36
CA HIS A 710 12.80 -31.28 -13.10
C HIS A 710 11.28 -31.21 -13.01
N ASP A 711 10.73 -30.90 -11.83
CA ASP A 711 9.28 -30.87 -11.62
C ASP A 711 8.60 -29.70 -12.36
N GLY A 712 9.33 -28.61 -12.62
CA GLY A 712 8.82 -27.45 -13.37
C GLY A 712 8.79 -27.62 -14.90
N VAL A 713 9.52 -28.60 -15.46
CA VAL A 713 9.61 -28.83 -16.93
C VAL A 713 8.55 -29.84 -17.41
N LEU A 714 8.04 -30.69 -16.52
CA LEU A 714 7.08 -31.75 -16.87
C LEU A 714 5.60 -31.32 -16.87
N SER A 715 5.27 -30.06 -16.60
CA SER A 715 3.87 -29.57 -16.55
C SER A 715 3.42 -28.71 -17.74
N SER A 716 4.22 -28.56 -18.80
CA SER A 716 3.85 -27.76 -19.98
C SER A 716 3.07 -28.51 -21.07
N SER A 717 2.64 -29.75 -20.84
CA SER A 717 1.68 -30.41 -21.75
C SER A 717 0.26 -29.95 -21.43
N LEU A 718 -0.25 -29.02 -22.23
CA LEU A 718 -1.67 -28.67 -22.32
C LEU A 718 -2.54 -29.94 -22.31
N PRO A 719 -3.63 -30.02 -21.52
CA PRO A 719 -4.63 -31.05 -21.75
C PRO A 719 -5.29 -30.76 -23.10
N SER A 720 -5.03 -31.60 -24.09
CA SER A 720 -5.80 -31.60 -25.33
C SER A 720 -7.24 -31.99 -25.00
N ASN A 721 -8.15 -31.01 -25.04
CA ASN A 721 -9.59 -31.23 -25.03
C ASN A 721 -10.00 -32.12 -26.22
N SER A 722 -10.11 -33.42 -25.99
CA SER A 722 -10.89 -34.31 -26.86
C SER A 722 -12.30 -34.42 -26.27
N ASN A 723 -13.20 -33.56 -26.76
CA ASN A 723 -14.64 -33.72 -26.60
C ASN A 723 -15.07 -35.00 -27.33
N SER A 724 -15.32 -36.08 -26.59
CA SER A 724 -16.19 -37.16 -27.07
C SER A 724 -17.64 -36.78 -26.79
N MET A 725 -18.35 -36.38 -27.85
CA MET A 725 -19.81 -36.31 -27.88
C MET A 725 -20.40 -37.69 -27.55
N GLU A 726 -21.06 -37.81 -26.40
CA GLU A 726 -22.09 -38.83 -26.22
C GLU A 726 -23.44 -38.27 -26.70
N ASN A 727 -24.04 -39.04 -27.61
CA ASN A 727 -25.36 -38.81 -28.19
C ASN A 727 -26.46 -38.88 -27.12
N VAL A 728 -27.26 -37.83 -27.00
CA VAL A 728 -28.59 -37.91 -26.37
C VAL A 728 -29.63 -37.58 -27.44
N GLN A 729 -30.46 -38.58 -27.75
CA GLN A 729 -31.60 -38.50 -28.65
C GLN A 729 -32.67 -37.57 -28.08
N ILE A 730 -33.18 -36.69 -28.93
CA ILE A 730 -34.36 -35.87 -28.71
C ILE A 730 -35.61 -36.71 -28.97
N SER A 731 -36.57 -36.68 -28.04
CA SER A 731 -37.98 -36.99 -28.32
C SER A 731 -38.87 -35.94 -27.66
N PRO A 732 -39.95 -35.46 -28.31
CA PRO A 732 -40.68 -34.28 -27.86
C PRO A 732 -41.95 -34.60 -27.08
N GLY A 733 -42.24 -33.74 -26.10
CA GLY A 733 -43.60 -33.25 -25.81
C GLY A 733 -44.49 -34.06 -24.86
N SER A 734 -44.72 -33.54 -23.65
CA SER A 734 -46.05 -33.09 -23.18
C SER A 734 -46.04 -32.74 -21.68
N SER A 735 -46.70 -31.64 -21.37
CA SER A 735 -46.98 -31.02 -20.05
C SER A 735 -48.14 -31.71 -19.30
N PRO A 736 -48.69 -31.15 -18.20
CA PRO A 736 -48.11 -30.86 -16.88
C PRO A 736 -48.98 -31.46 -15.74
N SER A 737 -48.48 -31.64 -14.50
CA SER A 737 -49.34 -31.59 -13.28
C SER A 737 -48.58 -31.80 -11.95
N THR A 738 -48.80 -30.83 -11.06
CA THR A 738 -49.15 -30.91 -9.63
C THR A 738 -48.41 -31.83 -8.63
N SER A 739 -48.04 -31.16 -7.53
CA SER A 739 -48.28 -31.49 -6.11
C SER A 739 -47.36 -32.46 -5.35
N SER A 740 -46.88 -31.89 -4.23
CA SER A 740 -46.92 -32.43 -2.86
C SER A 740 -45.91 -33.50 -2.44
N SER A 741 -45.02 -33.07 -1.54
CA SER A 741 -44.71 -33.62 -0.21
C SER A 741 -44.24 -35.06 -0.04
N VAL A 742 -43.39 -35.23 1.00
CA VAL A 742 -43.16 -36.41 1.86
C VAL A 742 -41.71 -36.94 1.80
N SER A 743 -40.90 -36.50 2.76
CA SER A 743 -39.81 -37.28 3.41
C SER A 743 -40.40 -38.54 4.10
N PRO A 744 -39.68 -39.53 4.68
CA PRO A 744 -38.26 -39.58 5.07
C PRO A 744 -37.61 -41.02 5.04
N ILE A 745 -36.45 -41.17 5.71
CA ILE A 745 -35.81 -42.41 6.27
C ILE A 745 -35.21 -43.37 5.21
N LEU A 746 -34.02 -43.99 5.30
CA LEU A 746 -33.29 -44.62 6.41
C LEU A 746 -31.81 -44.85 6.01
N MET A 747 -30.97 -44.88 7.05
CA MET A 747 -29.64 -45.49 7.22
C MET A 747 -29.00 -46.24 6.04
N SER A 748 -27.69 -46.09 5.89
CA SER A 748 -26.75 -47.20 6.13
C SER A 748 -25.28 -46.82 5.93
N SER A 749 -24.49 -47.21 6.93
CA SER A 749 -23.14 -47.76 6.85
C SER A 749 -22.12 -47.18 5.86
N SER A 750 -21.09 -46.58 6.46
CA SER A 750 -19.69 -46.63 6.02
C SER A 750 -19.30 -47.96 5.33
N PRO A 751 -18.44 -47.86 4.31
CA PRO A 751 -17.16 -48.53 4.46
C PRO A 751 -15.98 -47.60 4.14
N SER A 752 -15.01 -47.65 5.04
CA SER A 752 -13.63 -47.27 4.84
C SER A 752 -13.01 -48.02 3.67
N THR A 753 -12.45 -47.31 2.70
CA THR A 753 -11.35 -47.84 1.88
C THR A 753 -10.36 -46.74 1.55
N ASN A 754 -9.15 -46.96 2.05
CA ASN A 754 -7.89 -46.30 1.77
C ASN A 754 -7.73 -45.83 0.31
N GLY A 755 -7.60 -44.53 0.14
CA GLY A 755 -7.04 -43.88 -1.04
C GLY A 755 -6.23 -42.68 -0.57
N GLY A 756 -5.01 -42.91 -0.09
CA GLY A 756 -4.11 -41.85 0.35
C GLY A 756 -3.68 -41.00 -0.84
N PHE A 757 -4.34 -39.85 -1.01
CA PHE A 757 -3.91 -38.80 -1.91
C PHE A 757 -2.64 -38.14 -1.36
N LEU A 758 -1.49 -38.41 -1.98
CA LEU A 758 -0.26 -37.64 -1.80
C LEU A 758 -0.44 -36.29 -2.52
N HIS A 759 -0.89 -35.25 -1.79
CA HIS A 759 -1.10 -33.89 -2.28
C HIS A 759 -0.21 -32.83 -1.60
N GLY A 760 1.00 -33.19 -1.16
CA GLY A 760 1.90 -32.31 -0.39
C GLY A 760 3.03 -31.58 -1.15
N HIS A 761 3.10 -31.66 -2.48
CA HIS A 761 4.18 -31.02 -3.26
C HIS A 761 3.73 -29.85 -4.15
N SER A 762 2.45 -29.46 -4.08
CA SER A 762 1.84 -28.57 -5.08
C SER A 762 2.36 -27.12 -5.02
N SER A 763 2.73 -26.58 -3.87
CA SER A 763 3.05 -25.14 -3.75
C SER A 763 4.38 -24.74 -4.42
N ILE A 764 5.43 -25.56 -4.30
CA ILE A 764 6.73 -25.32 -4.97
C ILE A 764 6.63 -25.63 -6.46
N SER A 765 5.83 -26.62 -6.87
CA SER A 765 5.68 -27.01 -8.28
C SER A 765 5.14 -25.89 -9.20
N MET A 766 4.51 -24.85 -8.63
CA MET A 766 4.05 -23.68 -9.38
C MET A 766 5.19 -22.73 -9.76
N TYR A 767 6.35 -22.81 -9.10
CA TYR A 767 7.51 -21.96 -9.38
C TYR A 767 8.47 -22.66 -10.31
N LYS A 768 8.85 -21.98 -11.40
CA LYS A 768 9.93 -22.49 -12.24
C LYS A 768 11.25 -22.28 -11.50
N GLY A 769 12.19 -23.23 -11.59
CA GLY A 769 13.51 -23.07 -10.97
C GLY A 769 14.21 -21.76 -11.36
N TRP A 770 13.90 -21.23 -12.54
CA TRP A 770 14.35 -19.92 -12.99
C TRP A 770 13.82 -18.74 -12.16
N ASP A 771 12.57 -18.79 -11.70
CA ASP A 771 11.98 -17.72 -10.88
C ASP A 771 12.69 -17.61 -9.53
N ILE A 772 13.02 -18.76 -8.93
CA ILE A 772 13.84 -18.83 -7.70
C ILE A 772 15.21 -18.20 -7.93
N CYS A 773 15.87 -18.54 -9.05
CA CYS A 773 17.16 -17.95 -9.41
C CYS A 773 17.06 -16.43 -9.57
N LYS A 774 16.05 -15.93 -10.28
CA LYS A 774 15.85 -14.51 -10.51
C LYS A 774 15.68 -13.76 -9.18
N GLU A 775 14.90 -14.29 -8.25
CA GLU A 775 14.73 -13.69 -6.93
C GLU A 775 16.00 -13.75 -6.10
N LEU A 776 16.72 -14.89 -6.09
CA LEU A 776 18.01 -15.06 -5.44
C LEU A 776 19.06 -14.03 -5.94
N LEU A 777 19.15 -13.85 -7.25
CA LEU A 777 20.05 -12.87 -7.87
C LEU A 777 19.64 -11.44 -7.51
N SER A 778 18.34 -11.13 -7.56
CA SER A 778 17.82 -9.82 -7.18
C SER A 778 18.15 -9.50 -5.71
N GLU A 779 17.92 -10.43 -4.80
CA GLU A 779 18.21 -10.25 -3.38
C GLU A 779 19.72 -10.14 -3.12
N SER A 780 20.54 -10.93 -3.81
CA SER A 780 22.01 -10.83 -3.74
C SER A 780 22.52 -9.45 -4.19
N VAL A 781 21.95 -8.91 -5.27
CA VAL A 781 22.25 -7.55 -5.76
C VAL A 781 21.84 -6.49 -4.72
N GLU A 782 20.69 -6.64 -4.07
CA GLU A 782 20.25 -5.71 -3.02
C GLU A 782 21.18 -5.75 -1.79
N ILE A 783 21.66 -6.94 -1.39
CA ILE A 783 22.66 -7.09 -0.32
C ILE A 783 23.99 -6.42 -0.72
N LEU A 784 24.46 -6.64 -1.95
CA LEU A 784 25.67 -5.98 -2.47
C LEU A 784 25.54 -4.44 -2.48
N ASN A 785 24.39 -3.92 -2.91
CA ASN A 785 24.10 -2.48 -2.87
C ASN A 785 24.08 -1.95 -1.43
N ARG A 786 23.52 -2.71 -0.49
CA ARG A 786 23.50 -2.37 0.95
C ARG A 786 24.91 -2.28 1.52
N ASN A 787 25.75 -3.29 1.26
CA ASN A 787 27.14 -3.31 1.71
C ASN A 787 27.96 -2.14 1.14
N ALA A 788 27.79 -1.86 -0.16
CA ALA A 788 28.46 -0.74 -0.81
C ALA A 788 28.09 0.60 -0.16
N ARG A 789 26.79 0.86 0.05
CA ARG A 789 26.29 2.07 0.72
C ARG A 789 26.83 2.20 2.14
N ALA A 790 26.79 1.12 2.91
CA ALA A 790 27.23 1.12 4.30
C ALA A 790 28.72 1.42 4.46
N LYS A 791 29.57 0.98 3.50
CA LYS A 791 31.03 1.09 3.61
C LYS A 791 31.66 2.26 2.85
N THR A 792 31.02 2.75 1.78
CA THR A 792 31.60 3.79 0.90
C THR A 792 30.82 5.09 0.90
N HIS A 793 29.60 5.11 1.43
CA HIS A 793 28.64 6.23 1.30
C HIS A 793 28.22 6.56 -0.15
N ILE A 794 28.56 5.71 -1.13
CA ILE A 794 28.12 5.81 -2.53
C ILE A 794 26.81 5.04 -2.69
N SER A 795 25.98 5.41 -3.67
CA SER A 795 24.65 4.81 -3.92
C SER A 795 24.65 3.31 -4.24
N GLY A 796 25.80 2.72 -4.56
CA GLY A 796 25.99 1.30 -4.85
C GLY A 796 27.43 0.95 -5.25
N PRO A 797 27.70 -0.32 -5.61
CA PRO A 797 28.98 -0.75 -6.17
C PRO A 797 29.19 -0.17 -7.57
N ASN A 798 30.45 0.09 -7.93
CA ASN A 798 30.89 0.53 -9.26
C ASN A 798 30.48 -0.44 -10.38
N ALA A 799 30.46 -1.73 -10.07
CA ALA A 799 29.99 -2.80 -10.94
C ALA A 799 29.64 -4.04 -10.11
N ILE A 800 28.66 -4.82 -10.58
CA ILE A 800 28.35 -6.15 -10.05
C ILE A 800 28.61 -7.16 -11.15
N PHE A 801 29.52 -8.08 -10.90
CA PHE A 801 29.91 -9.13 -11.81
C PHE A 801 29.21 -10.44 -11.47
N LEU A 802 28.97 -11.28 -12.47
CA LEU A 802 28.49 -12.64 -12.32
C LEU A 802 29.43 -13.59 -13.07
N GLU A 803 30.07 -14.49 -12.33
CA GLU A 803 30.96 -15.50 -12.86
C GLU A 803 30.18 -16.78 -13.18
N ASN A 804 30.34 -17.30 -14.39
CA ASN A 804 29.71 -18.54 -14.84
C ASN A 804 30.77 -19.53 -15.33
N SER A 805 30.70 -20.78 -14.85
CA SER A 805 31.63 -21.83 -15.27
C SER A 805 31.31 -22.33 -16.69
N ILE A 806 32.33 -22.50 -17.54
CA ILE A 806 32.21 -23.08 -18.90
C ILE A 806 32.16 -24.63 -18.85
N SER A 807 31.73 -25.22 -17.73
CA SER A 807 31.78 -26.68 -17.57
C SER A 807 30.89 -27.37 -18.61
N ILE A 808 31.53 -28.21 -19.44
CA ILE A 808 30.99 -29.21 -20.37
C ILE A 808 30.84 -28.71 -21.84
N ILE A 809 31.98 -28.56 -22.53
CA ILE A 809 32.19 -29.18 -23.85
C ILE A 809 33.61 -29.75 -23.86
N PRO A 810 33.83 -31.05 -23.53
CA PRO A 810 35.12 -31.66 -23.78
C PRO A 810 35.32 -31.70 -25.30
N ASN A 811 36.37 -31.03 -25.79
CA ASN A 811 36.91 -31.04 -27.18
C ASN A 811 36.74 -29.80 -28.07
N TYR A 812 36.37 -28.62 -27.56
CA TYR A 812 36.42 -27.38 -28.38
C TYR A 812 37.30 -26.29 -27.78
N HIS A 813 38.24 -25.80 -28.58
CA HIS A 813 38.94 -24.54 -28.32
C HIS A 813 37.89 -23.41 -28.32
N PHE A 814 37.58 -22.90 -27.14
CA PHE A 814 36.58 -21.86 -26.96
C PHE A 814 37.11 -20.54 -27.54
N LYS A 815 36.58 -20.13 -28.70
CA LYS A 815 36.73 -18.76 -29.22
C LYS A 815 35.41 -18.04 -29.04
N ILE A 816 35.46 -16.80 -28.55
CA ILE A 816 34.28 -15.93 -28.37
C ILE A 816 33.45 -15.81 -29.67
N SER A 817 34.10 -15.95 -30.85
CA SER A 817 33.43 -15.96 -32.15
C SER A 817 32.36 -17.04 -32.33
N ASN A 818 32.38 -18.13 -31.54
CA ASN A 818 31.46 -19.27 -31.66
C ASN A 818 30.47 -19.37 -30.47
N LEU A 819 30.35 -18.31 -29.67
CA LEU A 819 29.59 -18.31 -28.42
C LEU A 819 28.08 -18.55 -28.63
N ASN A 820 27.50 -17.91 -29.64
CA ASN A 820 26.05 -17.97 -29.93
C ASN A 820 25.60 -19.40 -30.31
N GLU A 821 26.37 -20.12 -31.13
CA GLU A 821 26.03 -21.50 -31.51
C GLU A 821 26.03 -22.46 -30.31
N ASN A 822 26.97 -22.28 -29.38
CA ASN A 822 27.10 -23.14 -28.20
C ASN A 822 26.01 -22.87 -27.16
N ILE A 823 25.64 -21.60 -26.96
CA ILE A 823 24.57 -21.21 -26.03
C ILE A 823 23.20 -21.72 -26.53
N ASN A 824 22.90 -21.58 -27.83
CA ASN A 824 21.65 -22.07 -28.40
C ASN A 824 21.52 -23.61 -28.33
N ARG A 825 22.62 -24.34 -28.53
CA ARG A 825 22.64 -25.79 -28.30
C ARG A 825 22.35 -26.12 -26.83
N TYR A 826 22.88 -25.35 -25.90
CA TYR A 826 22.63 -25.53 -24.47
C TYR A 826 21.18 -25.28 -24.07
N GLN A 827 20.56 -24.20 -24.58
CA GLN A 827 19.15 -23.92 -24.32
C GLN A 827 18.25 -25.03 -24.86
N ASN A 828 18.56 -25.58 -26.03
CA ASN A 828 17.84 -26.74 -26.57
C ASN A 828 18.04 -28.00 -25.71
N ILE A 829 19.23 -28.23 -25.14
CA ILE A 829 19.49 -29.37 -24.23
C ILE A 829 18.74 -29.19 -22.90
N PHE A 830 18.81 -28.00 -22.31
CA PHE A 830 18.15 -27.66 -21.05
C PHE A 830 16.62 -27.70 -21.18
N ASN A 831 16.09 -27.31 -22.35
CA ASN A 831 14.65 -27.34 -22.62
C ASN A 831 14.13 -28.70 -23.10
N HIS A 832 14.95 -29.56 -23.73
CA HIS A 832 14.42 -30.77 -24.40
C HIS A 832 15.03 -32.13 -24.04
N HIS A 833 16.24 -32.31 -23.48
CA HIS A 833 16.72 -33.66 -23.13
C HIS A 833 17.88 -33.62 -22.12
N ILE A 834 17.61 -33.99 -20.86
CA ILE A 834 18.59 -34.71 -20.04
C ILE A 834 18.30 -36.19 -20.31
N PRO A 835 19.26 -37.00 -20.82
CA PRO A 835 18.98 -38.36 -21.21
C PRO A 835 18.45 -39.16 -20.01
N PRO A 836 17.38 -39.96 -20.16
CA PRO A 836 16.96 -40.86 -19.11
C PRO A 836 18.16 -41.73 -18.73
N ASN A 837 18.47 -41.77 -17.44
CA ASN A 837 19.56 -42.56 -16.89
C ASN A 837 19.38 -43.99 -17.41
N ASN A 838 20.29 -44.44 -18.28
CA ASN A 838 20.14 -45.69 -18.99
C ASN A 838 20.24 -46.82 -17.95
N ASN A 839 19.08 -47.37 -17.56
CA ASN A 839 18.93 -48.46 -16.59
C ASN A 839 19.59 -49.73 -17.14
N ASN A 840 20.91 -49.82 -17.07
CA ASN A 840 21.58 -51.09 -17.02
C ASN A 840 21.55 -51.56 -15.56
N ASN A 841 20.68 -52.54 -15.31
CA ASN A 841 20.56 -53.32 -14.09
C ASN A 841 21.93 -53.84 -13.62
N ASN A 842 22.61 -53.08 -12.76
CA ASN A 842 23.62 -53.61 -11.86
C ASN A 842 23.33 -53.05 -10.47
N ASN A 843 22.86 -53.94 -9.58
CA ASN A 843 22.56 -53.72 -8.17
C ASN A 843 23.80 -53.28 -7.38
N ASN A 844 24.18 -52.01 -7.50
CA ASN A 844 25.05 -51.31 -6.54
C ASN A 844 24.44 -49.93 -6.24
N ASN A 845 23.21 -49.94 -5.72
CA ASN A 845 22.58 -48.78 -5.10
C ASN A 845 23.16 -48.60 -3.70
N ASN A 846 23.95 -47.54 -3.46
CA ASN A 846 23.86 -46.77 -2.21
C ASN A 846 24.67 -45.46 -2.11
N ASN A 847 25.55 -45.08 -3.05
CA ASN A 847 26.48 -43.94 -2.77
C ASN A 847 26.53 -42.77 -3.78
N ASN A 848 25.66 -42.68 -4.80
CA ASN A 848 25.74 -41.62 -5.82
C ASN A 848 24.77 -40.42 -5.65
N ASN A 849 24.16 -40.24 -4.47
CA ASN A 849 23.26 -39.11 -4.20
C ASN A 849 23.95 -37.76 -3.92
N ASN A 850 25.28 -37.66 -4.07
CA ASN A 850 26.04 -36.50 -3.58
C ASN A 850 25.95 -35.21 -4.43
N ASN A 851 25.25 -35.21 -5.58
CA ASN A 851 25.13 -34.03 -6.44
C ASN A 851 23.67 -33.53 -6.50
N LYS A 852 23.20 -32.96 -5.40
CA LYS A 852 21.83 -32.42 -5.30
C LYS A 852 21.68 -31.08 -6.03
N PHE A 853 22.70 -30.22 -5.99
CA PHE A 853 22.67 -28.95 -6.72
C PHE A 853 23.20 -29.04 -8.14
N ILE A 854 22.66 -28.19 -9.00
CA ILE A 854 23.26 -27.83 -10.29
C ILE A 854 23.70 -26.36 -10.24
N GLN A 855 24.88 -26.08 -10.79
CA GLN A 855 25.30 -24.69 -11.01
C GLN A 855 24.62 -24.18 -12.28
N LEU A 856 23.99 -23.02 -12.19
CA LEU A 856 23.26 -22.46 -13.31
C LEU A 856 24.23 -21.92 -14.38
N PRO A 857 24.13 -22.36 -15.65
CA PRO A 857 24.93 -21.78 -16.73
C PRO A 857 24.41 -20.39 -17.12
N TYR A 858 25.25 -19.63 -17.82
CA TYR A 858 24.80 -18.38 -18.41
C TYR A 858 23.70 -18.63 -19.46
N SER A 859 22.60 -17.85 -19.43
CA SER A 859 21.46 -18.03 -20.33
C SER A 859 20.91 -16.70 -20.85
N PHE A 860 20.06 -16.75 -21.88
CA PHE A 860 19.38 -15.57 -22.42
C PHE A 860 18.45 -14.91 -21.38
N GLU A 861 17.92 -15.69 -20.45
CA GLU A 861 17.09 -15.18 -19.36
C GLU A 861 17.90 -14.31 -18.38
N LEU A 862 19.17 -14.63 -18.10
CA LEU A 862 20.06 -13.73 -17.34
C LEU A 862 20.26 -12.41 -18.10
N GLN A 863 20.47 -12.48 -19.41
CA GLN A 863 20.59 -11.28 -20.23
C GLN A 863 19.32 -10.42 -20.22
N LYS A 864 18.13 -11.04 -20.27
CA LYS A 864 16.86 -10.34 -20.08
C LYS A 864 16.74 -9.65 -18.71
N GLN A 865 17.43 -10.17 -17.68
CA GLN A 865 17.55 -9.51 -16.38
C GLN A 865 18.67 -8.46 -16.32
N GLY A 866 19.30 -8.13 -17.45
CA GLY A 866 20.32 -7.09 -17.57
C GLY A 866 21.76 -7.57 -17.35
N TRP A 867 22.01 -8.88 -17.21
CA TRP A 867 23.37 -9.40 -17.13
C TRP A 867 23.98 -9.46 -18.53
N LEU A 868 24.99 -8.65 -18.83
CA LEU A 868 25.63 -8.59 -20.15
C LEU A 868 27.02 -9.20 -20.10
N LEU A 869 27.39 -9.97 -21.13
CA LEU A 869 28.71 -10.60 -21.19
C LEU A 869 29.79 -9.56 -21.47
N LEU A 870 30.96 -9.73 -20.86
CA LEU A 870 32.13 -8.93 -21.19
C LEU A 870 32.82 -9.52 -22.41
N ASP A 871 33.20 -8.66 -23.36
CA ASP A 871 34.09 -9.03 -24.45
C ASP A 871 35.53 -9.24 -23.92
N LEU A 872 35.77 -10.34 -23.20
CA LEU A 872 37.05 -10.71 -22.58
C LEU A 872 37.16 -12.23 -22.42
N GLU A 873 38.31 -12.83 -22.75
CA GLU A 873 38.60 -14.20 -22.33
C GLU A 873 38.97 -14.20 -20.84
N TYR A 874 37.97 -14.50 -20.01
CA TYR A 874 38.09 -14.48 -18.56
C TYR A 874 38.54 -15.83 -17.99
N TYR A 875 39.40 -15.76 -16.97
CA TYR A 875 39.91 -16.90 -16.22
C TYR A 875 39.64 -16.67 -14.73
N SER A 876 38.92 -17.58 -14.09
CA SER A 876 38.69 -17.55 -12.64
C SER A 876 39.94 -18.05 -11.90
N PRO A 877 40.35 -17.38 -10.81
CA PRO A 877 41.47 -17.83 -9.98
C PRO A 877 41.11 -19.16 -9.28
N PRO A 878 42.09 -20.05 -9.03
CA PRO A 878 41.84 -21.33 -8.38
C PRO A 878 41.41 -21.13 -6.92
N ARG A 879 40.22 -21.61 -6.54
CA ARG A 879 39.68 -21.47 -5.17
C ARG A 879 40.04 -22.65 -4.27
N SER A 880 40.13 -23.85 -4.84
CA SER A 880 40.53 -25.06 -4.13
C SER A 880 42.03 -25.10 -3.86
N SER A 881 42.44 -25.77 -2.77
CA SER A 881 43.84 -25.93 -2.40
C SER A 881 44.62 -26.57 -3.55
N LEU A 882 45.66 -25.89 -4.03
CA LEU A 882 46.61 -26.41 -5.02
C LEU A 882 47.08 -27.80 -4.62
N GLY A 883 46.52 -28.83 -5.26
CA GLY A 883 47.08 -30.18 -5.22
C GLY A 883 48.52 -30.13 -5.73
N THR A 884 49.40 -30.86 -5.06
CA THR A 884 50.85 -30.63 -4.96
C THR A 884 51.69 -30.72 -6.25
N THR A 885 51.16 -30.79 -7.47
CA THR A 885 52.00 -31.12 -8.64
C THR A 885 51.69 -30.47 -9.99
N THR A 886 50.71 -29.56 -10.11
CA THR A 886 50.45 -28.88 -11.40
C THR A 886 50.28 -27.38 -11.20
N THR A 887 50.95 -26.59 -12.04
CA THR A 887 50.92 -25.13 -12.05
C THR A 887 49.48 -24.59 -11.88
N PRO A 888 49.24 -23.61 -10.99
CA PRO A 888 47.94 -22.96 -10.85
C PRO A 888 47.64 -22.22 -12.15
N ASN A 889 46.90 -22.85 -13.04
CA ASN A 889 46.35 -22.15 -14.19
C ASN A 889 44.89 -21.83 -13.86
N GLY A 890 44.51 -20.55 -14.01
CA GLY A 890 43.12 -20.14 -13.87
C GLY A 890 42.19 -20.95 -14.79
N LYS A 891 40.97 -21.22 -14.33
CA LYS A 891 39.97 -21.97 -15.09
C LYS A 891 39.25 -21.01 -16.04
N ALA A 892 39.16 -21.37 -17.32
CA ALA A 892 38.40 -20.57 -18.27
C ALA A 892 36.93 -20.49 -17.85
N SER A 893 36.40 -19.27 -17.75
CA SER A 893 35.07 -18.95 -17.25
C SER A 893 34.46 -17.79 -18.03
N LEU A 894 33.16 -17.57 -17.89
CA LEU A 894 32.48 -16.38 -18.42
C LEU A 894 32.30 -15.35 -17.31
N LEU A 895 32.48 -14.09 -17.64
CA LEU A 895 32.21 -12.97 -16.75
C LEU A 895 31.15 -12.08 -17.40
N SER A 896 30.02 -11.92 -16.73
CA SER A 896 29.00 -10.94 -17.08
C SER A 896 28.95 -9.82 -16.05
N VAL A 897 28.35 -8.70 -16.42
CA VAL A 897 28.15 -7.54 -15.55
C VAL A 897 26.67 -7.15 -15.56
N LEU A 898 26.11 -6.82 -14.41
CA LEU A 898 24.76 -6.28 -14.32
C LEU A 898 24.75 -4.87 -14.91
N TYR A 899 23.97 -4.67 -15.96
CA TYR A 899 23.76 -3.37 -16.56
C TYR A 899 23.07 -2.43 -15.57
N SER A 900 23.73 -1.30 -15.29
CA SER A 900 23.19 -0.24 -14.43
C SER A 900 23.31 1.10 -15.13
N THR A 901 22.52 2.07 -14.70
CA THR A 901 22.59 3.46 -15.21
C THR A 901 23.92 4.15 -14.90
N GLN A 902 24.74 3.58 -14.01
CA GLN A 902 26.08 4.09 -13.70
C GLN A 902 27.10 3.72 -14.77
N LEU A 903 26.81 2.73 -15.63
CA LEU A 903 27.71 2.36 -16.72
C LEU A 903 27.57 3.35 -17.89
N PRO A 904 28.69 3.83 -18.46
CA PRO A 904 28.67 4.79 -19.55
C PRO A 904 28.12 4.17 -20.85
N LYS A 905 27.32 4.95 -21.57
CA LYS A 905 26.87 4.62 -22.92
C LYS A 905 27.81 5.23 -23.94
N LEU A 906 28.05 4.54 -25.06
CA LEU A 906 28.70 5.16 -26.21
C LEU A 906 27.77 6.21 -26.81
N SER A 907 28.30 7.41 -27.05
CA SER A 907 27.61 8.39 -27.90
C SER A 907 27.53 7.82 -29.32
N PHE A 908 26.42 8.09 -30.00
CA PHE A 908 26.18 7.60 -31.37
C PHE A 908 27.32 8.01 -32.33
N ASP A 909 27.91 9.18 -32.12
CA ASP A 909 29.04 9.72 -32.90
C ASP A 909 30.33 8.89 -32.77
N SER A 910 30.52 8.19 -31.64
CA SER A 910 31.70 7.36 -31.39
C SER A 910 31.66 6.02 -32.14
N LEU A 911 30.48 5.54 -32.55
CA LEU A 911 30.31 4.23 -33.20
C LEU A 911 30.81 4.21 -34.65
N HIS A 912 30.78 5.35 -35.35
CA HIS A 912 31.26 5.45 -36.73
C HIS A 912 32.80 5.38 -36.85
N LEU A 913 33.54 5.68 -35.78
CA LEU A 913 35.00 5.59 -35.76
C LEU A 913 35.53 4.17 -35.52
N ILE A 914 34.74 3.28 -34.89
CA ILE A 914 35.18 1.93 -34.54
C ILE A 914 35.10 0.96 -35.74
N HIS A 915 34.31 1.29 -36.78
CA HIS A 915 34.14 0.46 -37.98
C HIS A 915 34.87 0.97 -39.24
N GLY A 916 35.82 1.91 -39.10
CA GLY A 916 36.57 2.49 -40.22
C GLY A 916 37.91 1.80 -40.55
N THR A 917 37.96 1.12 -41.70
CA THR A 917 39.14 0.85 -42.55
C THR A 917 40.33 0.06 -41.98
N SER A 918 40.30 -1.26 -42.19
CA SER A 918 41.52 -2.04 -42.47
C SER A 918 41.92 -1.85 -43.94
N GLY A 919 42.61 -0.75 -44.24
CA GLY A 919 43.17 -0.45 -45.55
C GLY A 919 44.69 -0.30 -45.43
N SER A 920 45.42 -1.16 -46.14
CA SER A 920 46.87 -1.13 -46.29
C SER A 920 47.37 0.19 -46.90
N SER A 921 48.33 0.87 -46.26
CA SER A 921 49.35 1.63 -46.99
C SER A 921 50.57 1.98 -46.12
N SER A 922 51.68 2.01 -46.84
CA SER A 922 53.07 2.16 -46.46
C SER A 922 53.49 3.59 -46.11
N THR A 923 54.47 3.68 -45.20
CA THR A 923 55.56 4.67 -45.08
C THR A 923 55.44 6.01 -45.82
N SER A 924 55.45 7.13 -45.08
CA SER A 924 56.48 8.17 -45.22
C SER A 924 56.45 9.17 -44.08
N SER A 925 57.66 9.62 -43.73
CA SER A 925 58.04 10.58 -42.70
C SER A 925 57.72 12.03 -43.08
N SER A 926 57.34 12.86 -42.10
CA SER A 926 58.04 14.14 -41.85
C SER A 926 57.58 14.80 -40.55
N THR A 927 58.55 15.49 -39.96
CA THR A 927 58.59 16.28 -38.74
C THR A 927 57.74 17.56 -38.83
N ASP A 928 57.04 17.95 -37.75
CA ASP A 928 57.39 19.20 -37.03
C ASP A 928 56.55 19.46 -35.76
N LYS A 929 57.14 20.28 -34.89
CA LYS A 929 56.82 20.52 -33.48
C LYS A 929 55.82 21.68 -33.24
N SER A 930 54.85 21.45 -32.34
CA SER A 930 54.34 22.35 -31.26
C SER A 930 53.60 23.68 -31.60
N PRO A 931 52.92 24.36 -30.63
CA PRO A 931 52.00 23.87 -29.59
C PRO A 931 50.64 24.65 -29.54
N LEU A 932 49.64 24.02 -28.90
CA LEU A 932 48.46 24.55 -28.18
C LEU A 932 47.99 26.01 -28.38
N LYS A 933 46.69 26.18 -28.68
CA LYS A 933 45.85 27.24 -28.09
C LYS A 933 44.35 26.89 -28.09
N LEU A 934 43.81 26.82 -26.86
CA LEU A 934 42.39 26.92 -26.53
C LEU A 934 41.88 28.33 -26.80
N SER A 935 40.67 28.47 -27.36
CA SER A 935 39.80 29.60 -27.07
C SER A 935 38.34 29.27 -27.32
N ILE A 936 37.55 29.51 -26.27
CA ILE A 936 36.10 29.55 -26.19
C ILE A 936 35.60 30.79 -26.94
N SER A 937 34.52 30.69 -27.73
CA SER A 937 33.57 31.80 -27.89
C SER A 937 32.20 31.32 -28.40
N SER A 938 31.21 31.58 -27.55
CA SER A 938 29.77 31.66 -27.80
C SER A 938 29.39 32.63 -28.93
N THR A 939 28.40 32.28 -29.75
CA THR A 939 27.30 33.19 -30.14
C THR A 939 26.17 32.45 -30.85
N ILE A 940 24.95 32.68 -30.36
CA ILE A 940 23.64 32.37 -30.96
C ILE A 940 23.39 33.34 -32.13
N PRO A 941 22.64 32.94 -33.17
CA PRO A 941 21.36 33.61 -33.38
C PRO A 941 20.18 32.68 -33.72
N LEU A 942 19.02 33.11 -33.26
CA LEU A 942 17.67 32.66 -33.59
C LEU A 942 17.37 32.69 -35.09
N SER A 943 16.57 31.72 -35.58
CA SER A 943 15.21 31.94 -36.13
C SER A 943 14.79 30.86 -37.13
N ASN A 944 13.47 30.63 -37.16
CA ASN A 944 12.65 30.00 -38.21
C ASN A 944 12.27 28.50 -38.04
N SER A 945 11.09 28.31 -37.44
CA SER A 945 10.04 27.38 -37.90
C SER A 945 9.51 27.83 -39.30
N PRO A 946 8.82 27.01 -40.13
CA PRO A 946 7.85 26.00 -39.70
C PRO A 946 7.71 24.70 -40.55
N ASN A 947 6.97 23.76 -39.95
CA ASN A 947 6.09 22.77 -40.56
C ASN A 947 6.60 21.85 -41.68
N SER A 948 6.84 20.59 -41.31
CA SER A 948 6.43 19.46 -42.15
C SER A 948 5.98 18.28 -41.27
N ASN A 949 4.69 17.96 -41.35
CA ASN A 949 4.14 16.70 -40.87
C ASN A 949 4.65 15.58 -41.77
N SER A 950 5.67 14.87 -41.30
CA SER A 950 6.09 13.58 -41.85
C SER A 950 5.69 12.50 -40.84
N VAL A 951 4.78 11.63 -41.27
CA VAL A 951 4.45 10.38 -40.60
C VAL A 951 5.72 9.52 -40.59
N MET A 952 6.43 9.52 -39.47
CA MET A 952 7.53 8.59 -39.23
C MET A 952 6.97 7.22 -38.85
N LEU A 953 7.21 6.25 -39.73
CA LEU A 953 7.19 4.82 -39.42
C LEU A 953 8.23 4.53 -38.31
N PRO A 954 8.03 3.49 -37.47
CA PRO A 954 8.88 3.24 -36.33
C PRO A 954 10.29 2.86 -36.78
N HIS A 955 11.27 3.72 -36.51
CA HIS A 955 12.68 3.37 -36.59
C HIS A 955 12.99 2.27 -35.57
N HIS A 956 13.53 1.14 -36.04
CA HIS A 956 14.11 0.12 -35.19
C HIS A 956 15.16 0.74 -34.26
N ASN A 957 15.00 0.53 -32.95
CA ASN A 957 15.90 0.97 -31.88
C ASN A 957 17.36 0.63 -32.22
N GLY A 958 18.20 1.66 -32.41
CA GLY A 958 19.65 1.49 -32.51
C GLY A 958 20.20 0.90 -31.21
N LEU A 959 20.95 -0.20 -31.31
CA LEU A 959 21.67 -0.84 -30.20
C LEU A 959 22.59 0.19 -29.55
N SER A 960 22.20 0.73 -28.39
CA SER A 960 23.09 1.57 -27.59
C SER A 960 24.18 0.68 -27.01
N THR A 961 25.36 0.69 -27.61
CA THR A 961 26.50 -0.11 -27.14
C THR A 961 27.01 0.47 -25.82
N SER A 962 26.70 -0.22 -24.74
CA SER A 962 27.21 0.10 -23.41
C SER A 962 28.60 -0.53 -23.24
N TYR A 963 29.46 0.06 -22.42
CA TYR A 963 30.80 -0.46 -22.16
C TYR A 963 31.17 -0.36 -20.68
N LEU A 964 32.10 -1.21 -20.24
CA LEU A 964 32.67 -1.17 -18.91
C LEU A 964 34.01 -0.41 -18.94
N PRO A 965 34.19 0.64 -18.11
CA PRO A 965 35.49 1.29 -17.96
C PRO A 965 36.58 0.31 -17.54
N LYS A 966 37.72 0.32 -18.25
CA LYS A 966 38.85 -0.58 -17.99
C LYS A 966 39.37 -0.48 -16.56
N ASP A 967 39.39 0.73 -15.99
CA ASP A 967 39.95 0.95 -14.66
C ASP A 967 39.10 0.27 -13.58
N ILE A 968 37.78 0.26 -13.74
CA ILE A 968 36.87 -0.49 -12.85
C ILE A 968 37.17 -1.98 -12.95
N LEU A 969 37.24 -2.53 -14.17
CA LEU A 969 37.51 -3.96 -14.37
C LEU A 969 38.91 -4.36 -13.87
N ARG A 970 39.92 -3.56 -14.15
CA ARG A 970 41.31 -3.79 -13.70
C ARG A 970 41.41 -3.73 -12.18
N SER A 971 40.80 -2.72 -11.56
CA SER A 971 40.76 -2.59 -10.10
C SER A 971 40.07 -3.77 -9.45
N PHE A 972 38.94 -4.22 -10.01
CA PHE A 972 38.22 -5.40 -9.54
C PHE A 972 39.09 -6.67 -9.65
N LEU A 973 39.67 -6.96 -10.81
CA LEU A 973 40.46 -8.17 -11.03
C LEU A 973 41.67 -8.25 -10.09
N VAL A 974 42.37 -7.13 -9.87
CA VAL A 974 43.49 -7.06 -8.92
C VAL A 974 43.02 -7.44 -7.51
N VAL A 975 41.96 -6.80 -7.01
CA VAL A 975 41.47 -7.02 -5.64
C VAL A 975 40.92 -8.43 -5.47
N TYR A 976 40.18 -8.94 -6.46
CA TYR A 976 39.62 -10.28 -6.44
C TYR A 976 40.71 -11.36 -6.41
N TRP A 977 41.69 -11.30 -7.32
CA TRP A 977 42.79 -12.26 -7.37
C TRP A 977 43.65 -12.23 -6.11
N LEU A 978 43.99 -11.03 -5.63
CA LEU A 978 44.73 -10.88 -4.37
C LEU A 978 43.96 -11.47 -3.19
N SER A 979 42.63 -11.30 -3.14
CA SER A 979 41.82 -11.88 -2.06
C SER A 979 41.85 -13.42 -2.10
N ILE A 980 41.71 -14.03 -3.28
CA ILE A 980 41.73 -15.48 -3.43
C ILE A 980 43.11 -16.06 -3.07
N PHE A 981 44.19 -15.42 -3.52
CA PHE A 981 45.56 -15.86 -3.18
C PHE A 981 45.83 -15.72 -1.68
N HIS A 982 45.41 -14.61 -1.07
CA HIS A 982 45.53 -14.40 0.36
C HIS A 982 44.77 -15.47 1.17
N ARG A 983 43.53 -15.80 0.77
CA ARG A 983 42.73 -16.91 1.35
C ARG A 983 43.41 -18.28 1.23
N ASN A 984 44.23 -18.46 0.21
CA ASN A 984 44.99 -19.68 -0.03
C ASN A 984 46.42 -19.64 0.51
N HIS A 985 46.78 -18.61 1.28
CA HIS A 985 48.13 -18.42 1.83
C HIS A 985 49.23 -18.46 0.75
N LEU A 986 48.90 -18.00 -0.45
CA LEU A 986 49.84 -17.86 -1.56
C LEU A 986 50.48 -16.48 -1.49
N ASP A 987 51.77 -16.40 -1.83
CA ASP A 987 52.50 -15.14 -1.90
C ASP A 987 51.84 -14.19 -2.92
N HIS A 988 51.66 -12.93 -2.55
CA HIS A 988 51.13 -11.88 -3.42
C HIS A 988 51.94 -11.74 -4.72
N ASN A 989 53.24 -12.00 -4.68
CA ASN A 989 54.10 -11.97 -5.88
C ASN A 989 53.71 -13.03 -6.93
N LEU A 990 53.00 -14.09 -6.53
CA LEU A 990 52.54 -15.12 -7.46
C LEU A 990 51.39 -14.62 -8.33
N VAL A 991 50.55 -13.68 -7.86
CA VAL A 991 49.48 -13.10 -8.67
C VAL A 991 50.05 -12.36 -9.88
N THR A 992 51.10 -11.55 -9.67
CA THR A 992 51.73 -10.77 -10.75
C THR A 992 52.49 -11.63 -11.76
N ASN A 993 52.80 -12.88 -11.39
CA ASN A 993 53.51 -13.83 -12.25
C ASN A 993 52.59 -14.91 -12.84
N ASP A 994 51.31 -14.94 -12.47
CA ASP A 994 50.34 -15.90 -13.00
C ASP A 994 50.06 -15.61 -14.48
N HIS A 995 50.32 -16.60 -15.33
CA HIS A 995 50.20 -16.46 -16.78
C HIS A 995 48.76 -16.14 -17.21
N THR A 996 47.74 -16.70 -16.54
CA THR A 996 46.33 -16.44 -16.88
C THR A 996 45.90 -15.05 -16.46
N TYR A 997 46.35 -14.56 -15.31
CA TYR A 997 46.15 -13.18 -14.87
C TYR A 997 46.82 -12.18 -15.82
N LEU A 998 48.09 -12.38 -16.18
CA LEU A 998 48.83 -11.53 -17.12
C LEU A 998 48.15 -11.48 -18.48
N LYS A 999 47.67 -12.63 -18.99
CA LYS A 999 46.91 -12.71 -20.24
C LYS A 999 45.63 -11.86 -20.18
N MET A 1000 44.90 -11.84 -19.06
CA MET A 1000 43.72 -10.97 -18.92
C MET A 1000 44.10 -9.49 -18.88
N VAL A 1001 45.17 -9.15 -18.16
CA VAL A 1001 45.67 -7.76 -18.08
C VAL A 1001 46.07 -7.24 -19.46
N ASP A 1002 46.74 -8.05 -20.27
CA ASP A 1002 47.16 -7.65 -21.61
C ASP A 1002 45.98 -7.55 -22.59
N GLN A 1003 44.96 -8.41 -22.47
CA GLN A 1003 43.69 -8.23 -23.19
C GLN A 1003 43.01 -6.90 -22.84
N ILE A 1004 42.94 -6.54 -21.56
CA ILE A 1004 42.33 -5.27 -21.12
C ILE A 1004 43.12 -4.06 -21.63
N LYS A 1005 44.45 -4.13 -21.66
CA LYS A 1005 45.30 -3.06 -22.21
C LYS A 1005 45.12 -2.87 -23.72
N SER A 1006 45.01 -3.98 -24.46
CA SER A 1006 44.97 -3.99 -25.93
C SER A 1006 43.62 -3.55 -26.53
N LYS A 1007 42.51 -3.80 -25.86
CA LYS A 1007 41.19 -3.30 -26.29
C LYS A 1007 41.07 -1.81 -26.04
N GLU A 1008 40.33 -1.02 -26.81
CA GLU A 1008 40.09 0.40 -26.50
C GLU A 1008 39.06 0.55 -25.36
N LYS A 1009 37.99 -0.25 -25.41
CA LYS A 1009 36.88 -0.31 -24.45
C LYS A 1009 36.47 -1.77 -24.26
N ILE A 1010 35.96 -2.12 -23.08
CA ILE A 1010 35.40 -3.45 -22.83
C ILE A 1010 33.91 -3.40 -23.16
N LEU A 1011 33.54 -3.92 -24.32
CA LEU A 1011 32.16 -3.89 -24.79
C LEU A 1011 31.29 -4.86 -23.99
N LEU A 1012 30.03 -4.46 -23.76
CA LEU A 1012 28.99 -5.33 -23.21
C LEU A 1012 28.27 -6.01 -24.36
N LEU A 1013 28.36 -7.34 -24.41
CA LEU A 1013 27.80 -8.15 -25.47
C LEU A 1013 26.39 -8.59 -25.11
N GLU A 1014 25.43 -8.23 -25.96
CA GLU A 1014 24.09 -8.81 -25.98
C GLU A 1014 24.10 -10.01 -26.93
N LEU A 1015 23.62 -11.17 -26.48
CA LEU A 1015 23.22 -12.26 -27.38
C LEU A 1015 22.05 -11.74 -28.23
N ASN A 1016 22.27 -11.55 -29.52
CA ASN A 1016 21.22 -11.16 -30.45
C ASN A 1016 20.54 -12.41 -31.01
N ASP A 1017 19.22 -12.52 -30.83
CA ASP A 1017 18.38 -13.59 -31.38
C ASP A 1017 18.38 -13.62 -32.93
N SER A 1018 18.79 -12.54 -33.60
CA SER A 1018 18.52 -12.31 -35.04
C SER A 1018 19.73 -12.28 -35.98
N LYS A 1019 20.92 -12.68 -35.52
CA LYS A 1019 22.06 -13.06 -36.40
C LYS A 1019 22.32 -14.57 -36.37
N LEU A 1020 21.22 -15.34 -36.32
CA LEU A 1020 21.15 -16.80 -36.44
C LEU A 1020 20.55 -17.19 -37.79
#